data_AF-A0A1G6TKT0-F1
#
_entry.id   AF-A0A1G6TKT0-F1
#
_cell.length_a   1.000
_cell.length_b   1.000
_cell.length_c   1.000
_cell.angle_alpha   90.00
_cell.angle_beta   90.00
_cell.angle_gamma   90.00
#
_symmetry.space_group_name_H-M   'P 1'
#
loop_
_entity.id
_entity.type
_entity.pdbx_description
1 polymer ?
#
loop_
_entity_poly.entity_id
_entity_poly.type
_entity_poly.pdbx_seq_one_letter_code
_entity_poly.pdbx_strand_id
1 'polypeptide(L)'
;MNLLSHRRRAVAAGVSAACVLSLAVAAVAVPATAEPTTSTAALPAGSPAVVGLGISDAQALLTRGSTTSVALVQAYLARIAAYDDPYGDQPGLNAILRLNDQALAEAAALDAERAAGKVRGPLHGVPILVKDNYDTGDMPTTSGSTALADFQPADDATQIARLRAAGAIVIAKTNLHEFAYGITTVSSLGGQTTNPYDQTRNPGGSSGGTGSGVGAAFAAGGMGTDTCGSIRYPATHQNLVGLRPTLGLTSRDGIAPMSQTQDTGGPIVRSVRDAAIVLDATVGYDPADPITAESNGKTPASYLDSLDDGLQGKRIGLLVNSTYLGATQAEQPVTELMYDAVDQLEAAGAEVVEVALSPELVADIGGASVLAQEFRRDLNTYLAQPGATFSAEVAALTAPTDTLTLSDIIATNTAVVQSQLTGAQNQPELPSADYEARLAKRASAQAKLTELMEVNDFDALGYPTLKQTAASIGQSQPGGNCGISAVTGFPALTVPAGFTSAGMPMGLELLGTPFSEPTLLAIGAGFERTADHQKPPASVPELAVDAIRPVGLTGTAAAATFGRATTVTATVTSAVPARGRLSVTRADGTVLGTAAVTARSSTTQVRIQVPAGRLPGGTSRLTLAYAPSAGNATGASKVAVAAQVRRAKPSATVLRSSGLAQGARARIRVRLSAIAGTAPRGTVVVRVGGRAVGKAAVRKVGGDWIAVVRTARLTRPGAVVLTYKPSAAVRTNLAATTYRTRLKVTRR
;
A
#
# COMPACT_ATOMS: atom_id res chain seq x y z
N MET A 1 -45.12 3.70 48.28
CA MET A 1 -45.11 4.10 49.70
C MET A 1 -44.08 5.21 49.93
N ASN A 2 -44.38 6.15 50.84
CA ASN A 2 -43.51 6.75 51.90
C ASN A 2 -41.98 6.51 51.82
N LEU A 3 -41.05 7.46 52.06
CA LEU A 3 -41.05 8.88 52.55
C LEU A 3 -39.88 9.63 51.83
N LEU A 4 -39.93 10.92 51.46
CA LEU A 4 -39.65 12.16 52.26
C LEU A 4 -38.28 12.13 53.02
N SER A 5 -37.47 13.20 53.12
CA SER A 5 -37.42 14.61 52.61
C SER A 5 -36.00 15.19 52.90
N HIS A 6 -35.50 16.41 52.57
CA HIS A 6 -35.91 17.71 51.99
C HIS A 6 -34.87 18.11 50.87
N ARG A 7 -34.65 19.29 50.23
CA ARG A 7 -34.94 20.76 50.35
C ARG A 7 -34.12 21.52 51.45
N ARG A 8 -33.58 22.76 51.31
CA ARG A 8 -33.37 23.73 50.18
C ARG A 8 -32.50 24.94 50.66
N ARG A 9 -31.94 25.76 49.74
CA ARG A 9 -31.44 27.17 49.88
C ARG A 9 -30.14 27.43 50.71
N ALA A 10 -29.41 28.56 50.62
CA ALA A 10 -29.15 29.54 49.52
C ALA A 10 -28.11 30.64 49.93
N VAL A 11 -27.64 31.44 48.94
CA VAL A 11 -26.99 32.80 49.04
C VAL A 11 -25.52 32.89 49.53
N ALA A 12 -24.82 33.92 49.02
CA ALA A 12 -23.37 34.19 49.10
C ALA A 12 -23.00 35.43 49.97
N ALA A 13 -21.71 35.65 50.29
CA ALA A 13 -20.99 36.95 50.30
C ALA A 13 -19.58 36.90 50.98
N GLY A 14 -18.68 37.86 50.64
CA GLY A 14 -17.45 38.22 51.39
C GLY A 14 -16.21 37.32 51.18
N VAL A 15 -14.99 37.71 50.78
CA VAL A 15 -14.18 38.97 50.68
C VAL A 15 -13.32 39.35 51.91
N SER A 16 -11.99 39.15 51.79
CA SER A 16 -10.80 39.81 52.42
C SER A 16 -9.63 38.80 52.48
N ALA A 17 -8.42 39.01 51.93
CA ALA A 17 -7.36 40.00 52.24
C ALA A 17 -6.64 39.71 53.59
N ALA A 18 -5.30 39.77 53.75
CA ALA A 18 -4.17 40.13 52.85
C ALA A 18 -2.96 39.17 53.12
N CYS A 19 -1.73 39.27 52.57
CA CYS A 19 -0.85 40.45 52.45
C CYS A 19 0.25 40.29 51.37
N VAL A 20 1.00 41.38 51.13
CA VAL A 20 1.92 41.56 49.98
C VAL A 20 3.40 41.39 50.38
N LEU A 21 4.22 40.82 49.48
CA LEU A 21 5.55 41.39 49.22
C LEU A 21 5.96 41.18 47.74
N SER A 22 6.61 42.19 47.15
CA SER A 22 6.81 42.31 45.70
C SER A 22 8.27 42.14 45.31
N LEU A 23 8.52 41.48 44.16
CA LEU A 23 9.77 41.64 43.42
C LEU A 23 9.51 41.44 41.92
N ALA A 24 9.83 42.46 41.13
CA ALA A 24 9.64 42.45 39.68
C ALA A 24 10.89 41.91 38.97
N VAL A 25 10.68 41.04 37.98
CA VAL A 25 11.68 40.61 37.01
C VAL A 25 11.07 40.74 35.61
N ALA A 26 11.89 41.03 34.61
CA ALA A 26 11.46 41.50 33.30
C ALA A 26 10.55 40.52 32.54
N ALA A 27 9.66 41.08 31.71
CA ALA A 27 8.77 40.32 30.85
C ALA A 27 9.56 39.48 29.81
N VAL A 28 9.24 38.20 29.74
CA VAL A 28 9.56 37.33 28.60
C VAL A 28 8.26 37.13 27.84
N ALA A 29 8.23 37.55 26.57
CA ALA A 29 7.09 37.24 25.71
C ALA A 29 7.02 35.72 25.51
N VAL A 30 5.91 35.10 25.90
CA VAL A 30 5.60 33.72 25.51
C VAL A 30 5.43 33.72 23.99
N PRO A 31 6.25 33.00 23.21
CA PRO A 31 6.01 32.88 21.79
C PRO A 31 4.69 32.15 21.58
N ALA A 32 3.85 32.66 20.68
CA ALA A 32 2.58 32.01 20.36
C ALA A 32 2.82 30.55 19.95
N THR A 33 2.03 29.63 20.50
CA THR A 33 2.03 28.24 20.08
C THR A 33 1.56 28.18 18.63
N ALA A 34 2.51 27.94 17.72
CA ALA A 34 2.21 27.76 16.31
C ALA A 34 1.25 26.57 16.12
N GLU A 35 0.32 26.72 15.18
CA GLU A 35 -0.67 25.72 14.83
C GLU A 35 -0.01 24.42 14.32
N PRO A 36 -0.64 23.24 14.48
CA PRO A 36 -0.11 22.00 13.96
C PRO A 36 -0.13 22.01 12.42
N THR A 37 1.02 22.28 11.81
CA THR A 37 1.17 22.20 10.35
C THR A 37 0.95 20.76 9.88
N THR A 38 -0.10 20.56 9.08
CA THR A 38 -0.48 19.26 8.52
C THR A 38 0.61 18.70 7.60
N SER A 39 0.82 17.38 7.66
CA SER A 39 1.78 16.68 6.81
C SER A 39 1.12 16.28 5.48
N THR A 40 1.14 17.17 4.49
CA THR A 40 0.64 16.85 3.14
C THR A 40 1.51 15.79 2.46
N ALA A 41 0.88 14.69 2.02
CA ALA A 41 1.50 13.82 1.03
C ALA A 41 1.49 14.53 -0.32
N ALA A 42 2.68 14.74 -0.90
CA ALA A 42 2.85 15.54 -2.10
C ALA A 42 2.87 14.66 -3.37
N LEU A 43 2.12 15.06 -4.40
CA LEU A 43 2.14 14.40 -5.71
C LEU A 43 3.44 14.71 -6.48
N PRO A 44 4.05 13.73 -7.18
CA PRO A 44 5.20 13.98 -8.04
C PRO A 44 4.96 15.07 -9.09
N ALA A 45 6.00 15.85 -9.39
CA ALA A 45 5.89 16.93 -10.36
C ALA A 45 5.54 16.39 -11.76
N GLY A 46 4.31 16.63 -12.21
CA GLY A 46 3.74 16.10 -13.45
C GLY A 46 2.74 14.95 -13.27
N SER A 47 2.52 14.45 -12.06
CA SER A 47 1.35 13.61 -11.75
C SER A 47 0.06 14.45 -11.88
N PRO A 48 -1.01 13.91 -12.49
CA PRO A 48 -2.29 14.58 -12.57
C PRO A 48 -3.03 14.50 -11.22
N ALA A 49 -4.05 15.35 -11.04
CA ALA A 49 -5.14 15.04 -10.12
C ALA A 49 -5.85 13.78 -10.62
N VAL A 50 -6.23 12.88 -9.71
CA VAL A 50 -6.87 11.58 -10.01
C VAL A 50 -8.20 11.37 -9.30
N VAL A 51 -8.56 12.23 -8.34
CA VAL A 51 -9.91 12.25 -7.75
C VAL A 51 -10.94 12.47 -8.86
N GLY A 52 -11.85 11.51 -9.01
CA GLY A 52 -12.90 11.54 -10.04
C GLY A 52 -12.50 11.00 -11.42
N LEU A 53 -11.23 10.68 -11.71
CA LEU A 53 -10.85 10.17 -13.03
C LEU A 53 -11.25 8.71 -13.23
N GLY A 54 -12.21 8.44 -14.12
CA GLY A 54 -12.56 7.08 -14.56
C GLY A 54 -11.49 6.41 -15.43
N ILE A 55 -11.77 5.20 -15.90
CA ILE A 55 -10.92 4.47 -16.85
C ILE A 55 -10.87 5.24 -18.18
N SER A 56 -12.01 5.72 -18.68
CA SER A 56 -12.07 6.54 -19.89
C SER A 56 -11.31 7.87 -19.76
N ASP A 57 -11.31 8.51 -18.59
CA ASP A 57 -10.60 9.78 -18.37
C ASP A 57 -9.09 9.58 -18.29
N ALA A 58 -8.65 8.54 -17.57
CA ALA A 58 -7.24 8.14 -17.54
C ALA A 58 -6.73 7.84 -18.95
N GLN A 59 -7.49 7.08 -19.74
CA GLN A 59 -7.16 6.78 -21.14
C GLN A 59 -7.17 8.03 -22.03
N ALA A 60 -8.11 8.97 -21.82
CA ALA A 60 -8.14 10.23 -22.54
C ALA A 60 -6.88 11.06 -22.26
N LEU A 61 -6.47 11.21 -20.99
CA LEU A 61 -5.26 11.93 -20.58
C LEU A 61 -3.97 11.30 -21.13
N LEU A 62 -3.87 9.97 -21.13
CA LEU A 62 -2.76 9.22 -21.73
C LEU A 62 -2.70 9.40 -23.25
N THR A 63 -3.85 9.38 -23.93
CA THR A 63 -3.94 9.46 -25.39
C THR A 63 -3.60 10.85 -25.92
N ARG A 64 -3.95 11.91 -25.18
CA ARG A 64 -3.53 13.30 -25.47
C ARG A 64 -2.13 13.66 -24.93
N GLY A 65 -1.38 12.70 -24.37
CA GLY A 65 -0.04 12.91 -23.83
C GLY A 65 0.05 13.93 -22.68
N SER A 66 -1.04 14.17 -21.95
CA SER A 66 -1.07 15.09 -20.80
C SER A 66 -0.75 14.42 -19.46
N THR A 67 -0.60 13.09 -19.46
CA THR A 67 -0.01 12.29 -18.38
C THR A 67 0.71 11.09 -18.99
N THR A 68 1.41 10.31 -18.16
CA THR A 68 1.93 8.98 -18.50
C THR A 68 1.39 7.93 -17.54
N SER A 69 1.48 6.66 -17.92
CA SER A 69 1.05 5.52 -17.10
C SER A 69 1.85 5.49 -15.80
N VAL A 70 3.16 5.77 -15.88
CA VAL A 70 4.03 5.94 -14.71
C VAL A 70 3.55 7.07 -13.81
N ALA A 71 3.14 8.22 -14.36
CA ALA A 71 2.66 9.36 -13.58
C ALA A 71 1.30 9.13 -12.92
N LEU A 72 0.42 8.33 -13.55
CA LEU A 72 -0.84 7.85 -12.97
C LEU A 72 -0.59 6.85 -11.83
N VAL A 73 0.19 5.79 -12.05
CA VAL A 73 0.54 4.82 -10.99
C VAL A 73 1.21 5.54 -9.81
N GLN A 74 2.09 6.51 -10.05
CA GLN A 74 2.69 7.31 -8.98
C GLN A 74 1.67 8.16 -8.20
N ALA A 75 0.66 8.75 -8.86
CA ALA A 75 -0.39 9.51 -8.18
C ALA A 75 -1.25 8.59 -7.29
N TYR A 76 -1.65 7.45 -7.83
CA TYR A 76 -2.45 6.44 -7.13
C TYR A 76 -1.71 5.83 -5.92
N LEU A 77 -0.44 5.44 -6.07
CA LEU A 77 0.39 4.97 -4.96
C LEU A 77 0.61 6.04 -3.88
N ALA A 78 0.69 7.32 -4.26
CA ALA A 78 0.78 8.41 -3.30
C ALA A 78 -0.51 8.60 -2.49
N ARG A 79 -1.69 8.38 -3.10
CA ARG A 79 -3.00 8.43 -2.41
C ARG A 79 -3.18 7.25 -1.46
N ILE A 80 -2.84 6.02 -1.86
CA ILE A 80 -2.82 4.85 -0.98
C ILE A 80 -1.94 5.14 0.25
N ALA A 81 -0.71 5.60 0.04
CA ALA A 81 0.24 5.93 1.11
C ALA A 81 -0.13 7.18 1.96
N ALA A 82 -1.23 7.86 1.64
CA ALA A 82 -1.73 9.03 2.38
C ALA A 82 -3.02 8.75 3.17
N TYR A 83 -3.81 7.74 2.76
CA TYR A 83 -5.19 7.55 3.21
C TYR A 83 -5.58 6.11 3.56
N ASP A 84 -4.79 5.09 3.17
CA ASP A 84 -5.12 3.69 3.48
C ASP A 84 -4.71 3.33 4.92
N ASP A 85 -3.52 3.75 5.33
CA ASP A 85 -3.07 3.81 6.74
C ASP A 85 -3.80 4.94 7.51
N PRO A 86 -3.88 4.90 8.86
CA PRO A 86 -4.46 5.97 9.68
C PRO A 86 -3.80 7.34 9.46
N TYR A 87 -4.61 8.40 9.32
CA TYR A 87 -4.14 9.74 8.98
C TYR A 87 -4.93 10.86 9.69
N GLY A 88 -4.21 11.82 10.29
CA GLY A 88 -4.85 12.84 11.14
C GLY A 88 -5.63 12.19 12.30
N ASP A 89 -6.92 12.48 12.39
CA ASP A 89 -7.85 11.85 13.33
C ASP A 89 -8.70 10.72 12.69
N GLN A 90 -8.41 10.34 11.43
CA GLN A 90 -9.13 9.29 10.69
C GLN A 90 -8.46 7.91 10.87
N PRO A 91 -9.25 6.81 10.95
CA PRO A 91 -8.71 5.46 11.12
C PRO A 91 -7.99 4.90 9.89
N GLY A 92 -8.15 5.52 8.71
CA GLY A 92 -7.65 5.00 7.45
C GLY A 92 -8.67 4.10 6.76
N LEU A 93 -8.49 3.88 5.45
CA LEU A 93 -9.41 3.05 4.67
C LEU A 93 -9.14 1.56 4.79
N ASN A 94 -7.88 1.14 4.96
CA ASN A 94 -7.47 -0.25 5.09
C ASN A 94 -8.08 -1.16 3.99
N ALA A 95 -8.02 -0.68 2.75
CA ALA A 95 -8.57 -1.26 1.54
C ALA A 95 -7.55 -2.09 0.76
N ILE A 96 -6.24 -1.89 0.95
CA ILE A 96 -5.18 -2.62 0.24
C ILE A 96 -4.56 -3.72 1.11
N LEU A 97 -4.54 -4.96 0.62
CA LEU A 97 -3.80 -6.07 1.25
C LEU A 97 -2.35 -6.13 0.75
N ARG A 98 -2.11 -5.86 -0.53
CA ARG A 98 -0.80 -6.00 -1.17
C ARG A 98 -0.65 -5.04 -2.34
N LEU A 99 0.46 -4.31 -2.40
CA LEU A 99 0.87 -3.55 -3.58
C LEU A 99 1.63 -4.45 -4.55
N ASN A 100 1.46 -4.22 -5.86
CA ASN A 100 2.30 -4.82 -6.89
C ASN A 100 3.63 -4.06 -7.00
N ASP A 101 4.72 -4.68 -6.53
CA ASP A 101 6.09 -4.13 -6.63
C ASP A 101 6.56 -3.90 -8.09
N GLN A 102 5.92 -4.53 -9.09
CA GLN A 102 6.20 -4.35 -10.52
C GLN A 102 5.38 -3.25 -11.21
N ALA A 103 4.34 -2.70 -10.58
CA ALA A 103 3.39 -1.78 -11.24
C ALA A 103 4.04 -0.58 -11.93
N LEU A 104 5.13 -0.02 -11.37
CA LEU A 104 5.89 1.08 -11.98
C LEU A 104 6.76 0.64 -13.18
N ALA A 105 7.15 -0.63 -13.23
CA ALA A 105 7.88 -1.21 -14.37
C ALA A 105 6.92 -1.60 -15.51
N GLU A 106 5.76 -2.18 -15.18
CA GLU A 106 4.64 -2.42 -16.12
C GLU A 106 4.21 -1.09 -16.78
N ALA A 107 3.99 -0.05 -15.97
CA ALA A 107 3.64 1.28 -16.45
C ALA A 107 4.70 1.85 -17.43
N ALA A 108 5.99 1.72 -17.11
CA ALA A 108 7.06 2.21 -17.96
C ALA A 108 7.17 1.42 -19.29
N ALA A 109 6.84 0.13 -19.29
CA ALA A 109 6.77 -0.68 -20.50
C ALA A 109 5.58 -0.26 -21.39
N LEU A 110 4.40 -0.05 -20.79
CA LEU A 110 3.20 0.38 -21.52
C LEU A 110 3.32 1.82 -22.05
N ASP A 111 4.00 2.72 -21.34
CA ASP A 111 4.37 4.04 -21.84
C ASP A 111 5.34 3.95 -23.04
N ALA A 112 6.31 3.03 -23.01
CA ALA A 112 7.22 2.79 -24.12
C ALA A 112 6.53 2.16 -25.34
N GLU A 113 5.56 1.26 -25.12
CA GLU A 113 4.70 0.72 -26.19
C GLU A 113 3.85 1.82 -26.83
N ARG A 114 3.20 2.68 -26.02
CA ARG A 114 2.42 3.83 -26.49
C ARG A 114 3.28 4.80 -27.31
N ALA A 115 4.49 5.11 -26.84
CA ALA A 115 5.47 5.94 -27.57
C ALA A 115 5.96 5.29 -28.89
N ALA A 116 5.90 3.95 -28.99
CA ALA A 116 6.18 3.19 -30.21
C ALA A 116 4.95 2.95 -31.09
N GLY A 117 3.80 3.60 -30.81
CA GLY A 117 2.56 3.45 -31.56
C GLY A 117 1.80 2.14 -31.30
N LYS A 118 2.20 1.36 -30.29
CA LYS A 118 1.56 0.09 -29.91
C LYS A 118 0.60 0.35 -28.75
N VAL A 119 -0.66 0.62 -29.06
CA VAL A 119 -1.74 0.78 -28.07
C VAL A 119 -2.64 -0.45 -28.14
N ARG A 120 -2.81 -1.14 -27.00
CA ARG A 120 -3.53 -2.43 -26.88
C ARG A 120 -5.05 -2.29 -26.85
N GLY A 121 -5.56 -1.12 -26.49
CA GLY A 121 -7.00 -0.85 -26.36
C GLY A 121 -7.29 0.29 -25.39
N PRO A 122 -8.57 0.45 -24.95
CA PRO A 122 -8.97 1.47 -23.99
C PRO A 122 -8.27 1.37 -22.63
N LEU A 123 -7.85 0.18 -22.21
CA LEU A 123 -7.19 -0.07 -20.92
C LEU A 123 -5.66 0.16 -20.93
N HIS A 124 -5.05 0.51 -22.07
CA HIS A 124 -3.60 0.53 -22.23
C HIS A 124 -2.89 1.52 -21.29
N GLY A 125 -2.23 1.03 -20.24
CA GLY A 125 -1.56 1.86 -19.24
C GLY A 125 -2.48 2.38 -18.13
N VAL A 126 -3.72 1.88 -18.04
CA VAL A 126 -4.70 2.31 -17.02
C VAL A 126 -4.50 1.50 -15.72
N PRO A 127 -4.28 2.16 -14.57
CA PRO A 127 -4.17 1.47 -13.27
C PRO A 127 -5.51 0.98 -12.73
N ILE A 128 -5.57 -0.28 -12.28
CA ILE A 128 -6.75 -0.92 -11.68
C ILE A 128 -6.43 -1.64 -10.36
N LEU A 129 -7.43 -1.71 -9.48
CA LEU A 129 -7.44 -2.58 -8.29
C LEU A 129 -8.01 -3.96 -8.63
N VAL A 130 -7.55 -5.00 -7.93
CA VAL A 130 -8.07 -6.37 -8.07
C VAL A 130 -8.37 -6.94 -6.68
N LYS A 131 -9.53 -7.56 -6.48
CA LYS A 131 -9.89 -8.21 -5.21
C LYS A 131 -8.99 -9.41 -4.91
N ASP A 132 -8.60 -9.60 -3.65
CA ASP A 132 -7.68 -10.67 -3.23
C ASP A 132 -8.29 -12.10 -3.21
N ASN A 133 -9.33 -12.33 -4.00
CA ASN A 133 -9.84 -13.66 -4.35
C ASN A 133 -9.75 -13.93 -5.87
N TYR A 134 -9.06 -13.07 -6.65
CA TYR A 134 -8.62 -13.35 -8.02
C TYR A 134 -7.14 -13.76 -8.03
N ASP A 135 -6.82 -14.74 -8.87
CA ASP A 135 -5.46 -15.23 -9.06
C ASP A 135 -4.57 -14.34 -9.92
N THR A 136 -3.30 -14.31 -9.51
CA THR A 136 -2.23 -13.50 -10.07
C THR A 136 -0.91 -14.25 -9.90
N GLY A 137 -0.19 -14.55 -10.99
CA GLY A 137 1.06 -15.30 -10.95
C GLY A 137 2.24 -14.53 -10.32
N ASP A 138 2.08 -13.23 -10.04
CA ASP A 138 3.08 -12.35 -9.43
C ASP A 138 2.77 -11.96 -7.97
N MET A 139 1.60 -12.31 -7.43
CA MET A 139 1.15 -11.97 -6.08
C MET A 139 0.24 -13.06 -5.47
N PRO A 140 0.35 -13.37 -4.17
CA PRO A 140 -0.57 -14.28 -3.48
C PRO A 140 -2.06 -13.93 -3.63
N THR A 141 -2.91 -14.94 -3.48
CA THR A 141 -4.38 -14.82 -3.38
C THR A 141 -4.83 -15.41 -2.06
N THR A 142 -5.07 -14.54 -1.08
CA THR A 142 -5.30 -15.01 0.31
C THR A 142 -6.77 -15.12 0.66
N SER A 143 -7.68 -14.60 -0.17
CA SER A 143 -9.09 -14.38 0.18
C SER A 143 -9.27 -13.58 1.49
N GLY A 144 -8.28 -12.75 1.83
CA GLY A 144 -8.19 -12.01 3.10
C GLY A 144 -7.76 -12.86 4.30
N SER A 145 -7.36 -14.11 4.11
CA SER A 145 -7.11 -15.05 5.21
C SER A 145 -5.63 -15.20 5.57
N THR A 146 -5.34 -15.16 6.87
CA THR A 146 -4.02 -15.50 7.42
C THR A 146 -3.64 -16.96 7.16
N ALA A 147 -4.62 -17.88 7.07
CA ALA A 147 -4.38 -19.27 6.68
C ALA A 147 -3.86 -19.42 5.23
N LEU A 148 -4.15 -18.44 4.37
CA LEU A 148 -3.74 -18.40 2.96
C LEU A 148 -2.73 -17.28 2.66
N ALA A 149 -2.06 -16.71 3.67
CA ALA A 149 -1.13 -15.58 3.50
C ALA A 149 0.03 -15.85 2.51
N ASP A 150 0.42 -17.13 2.41
CA ASP A 150 1.44 -17.67 1.50
C ASP A 150 0.85 -18.51 0.35
N PHE A 151 -0.47 -18.44 0.08
CA PHE A 151 -1.08 -19.12 -1.08
C PHE A 151 -0.76 -18.34 -2.36
N GLN A 152 0.13 -18.89 -3.18
CA GLN A 152 0.57 -18.32 -4.45
C GLN A 152 0.10 -19.22 -5.62
N PRO A 153 -0.86 -18.74 -6.44
CA PRO A 153 -1.28 -19.38 -7.69
C PRO A 153 -0.13 -19.53 -8.69
N ALA A 154 -0.32 -20.40 -9.68
CA ALA A 154 0.64 -20.62 -10.77
C ALA A 154 0.63 -19.48 -11.81
N ASP A 155 -0.54 -18.90 -12.08
CA ASP A 155 -0.81 -17.95 -13.15
C ASP A 155 -1.90 -16.92 -12.77
N ASP A 156 -2.28 -16.07 -13.72
CA ASP A 156 -3.34 -15.05 -13.59
C ASP A 156 -4.70 -15.66 -13.96
N ALA A 157 -5.73 -15.42 -13.13
CA ALA A 157 -7.12 -15.75 -13.43
C ALA A 157 -7.55 -15.22 -14.81
N THR A 158 -8.39 -15.94 -15.56
CA THR A 158 -8.71 -15.60 -16.95
C THR A 158 -9.15 -14.15 -17.15
N GLN A 159 -9.95 -13.57 -16.24
CA GLN A 159 -10.32 -12.15 -16.31
C GLN A 159 -9.09 -11.22 -16.19
N ILE A 160 -8.17 -11.50 -15.27
CA ILE A 160 -6.97 -10.70 -15.02
C ILE A 160 -5.96 -10.84 -16.16
N ALA A 161 -5.75 -12.07 -16.67
CA ALA A 161 -4.93 -12.33 -17.84
C ALA A 161 -5.42 -11.55 -19.07
N ARG A 162 -6.75 -11.52 -19.31
CA ARG A 162 -7.35 -10.71 -20.39
C ARG A 162 -7.19 -9.20 -20.15
N LEU A 163 -7.37 -8.71 -18.92
CA LEU A 163 -7.16 -7.30 -18.57
C LEU A 163 -5.71 -6.85 -18.78
N ARG A 164 -4.71 -7.65 -18.39
CA ARG A 164 -3.29 -7.37 -18.68
C ARG A 164 -2.98 -7.46 -20.19
N ALA A 165 -3.64 -8.36 -20.93
CA ALA A 165 -3.53 -8.42 -22.38
C ALA A 165 -4.05 -7.12 -23.06
N ALA A 166 -5.19 -6.59 -22.58
CA ALA A 166 -5.71 -5.27 -22.96
C ALA A 166 -4.87 -4.08 -22.47
N GLY A 167 -3.87 -4.34 -21.62
CA GLY A 167 -2.87 -3.38 -21.16
C GLY A 167 -3.18 -2.68 -19.84
N ALA A 168 -4.15 -3.17 -19.06
CA ALA A 168 -4.39 -2.68 -17.69
C ALA A 168 -3.21 -3.02 -16.76
N ILE A 169 -2.96 -2.17 -15.77
CA ILE A 169 -1.91 -2.36 -14.76
C ILE A 169 -2.58 -2.71 -13.44
N VAL A 170 -2.38 -3.94 -12.95
CA VAL A 170 -2.85 -4.34 -11.61
C VAL A 170 -1.90 -3.74 -10.59
N ILE A 171 -2.31 -2.67 -9.90
CA ILE A 171 -1.43 -1.99 -8.93
C ILE A 171 -1.45 -2.59 -7.53
N ALA A 172 -2.51 -3.34 -7.20
CA ALA A 172 -2.72 -3.88 -5.85
C ALA A 172 -3.78 -4.99 -5.79
N LYS A 173 -3.61 -5.92 -4.84
CA LYS A 173 -4.67 -6.82 -4.34
C LYS A 173 -5.39 -6.13 -3.17
N THR A 174 -6.72 -6.05 -3.21
CA THR A 174 -7.54 -5.34 -2.20
C THR A 174 -8.18 -6.26 -1.18
N ASN A 175 -8.40 -5.73 0.03
CA ASN A 175 -9.11 -6.42 1.10
C ASN A 175 -10.57 -6.76 0.71
N LEU A 176 -11.08 -7.80 1.35
CA LEU A 176 -12.44 -8.31 1.18
C LEU A 176 -13.01 -8.73 2.53
N HIS A 177 -14.30 -9.04 2.58
CA HIS A 177 -14.79 -9.89 3.66
C HIS A 177 -14.22 -11.31 3.46
N GLU A 178 -13.64 -11.90 4.50
CA GLU A 178 -12.84 -13.13 4.39
C GLU A 178 -13.61 -14.28 3.69
N PHE A 179 -12.95 -14.98 2.76
CA PHE A 179 -13.57 -16.02 1.91
C PHE A 179 -14.85 -15.59 1.18
N ALA A 180 -14.97 -14.28 0.89
CA ALA A 180 -16.19 -13.63 0.39
C ALA A 180 -17.44 -13.80 1.29
N TYR A 181 -17.34 -14.40 2.48
CA TYR A 181 -18.45 -14.94 3.28
C TYR A 181 -19.18 -13.87 4.12
N GLY A 182 -19.35 -12.66 3.59
CA GLY A 182 -20.06 -11.57 4.25
C GLY A 182 -19.94 -10.21 3.55
N ILE A 183 -20.67 -9.22 4.04
CA ILE A 183 -20.91 -7.95 3.31
C ILE A 183 -20.48 -6.68 4.07
N THR A 184 -19.60 -6.83 5.07
CA THR A 184 -19.05 -5.73 5.88
C THR A 184 -17.55 -5.49 5.69
N THR A 185 -16.87 -6.33 4.91
CA THR A 185 -15.43 -6.26 4.58
C THR A 185 -14.53 -6.15 5.81
N VAL A 186 -14.41 -7.28 6.51
CA VAL A 186 -13.42 -7.54 7.55
C VAL A 186 -12.78 -8.90 7.28
N SER A 187 -11.48 -9.03 7.54
CA SER A 187 -10.72 -10.26 7.29
C SER A 187 -9.62 -10.50 8.32
N SER A 188 -9.14 -11.74 8.46
CA SER A 188 -8.07 -12.06 9.43
C SER A 188 -6.72 -11.49 9.04
N LEU A 189 -6.42 -11.33 7.74
CA LEU A 189 -5.16 -10.78 7.24
C LEU A 189 -5.15 -9.25 7.17
N GLY A 190 -6.24 -8.65 6.68
CA GLY A 190 -6.34 -7.20 6.52
C GLY A 190 -6.99 -6.48 7.69
N GLY A 191 -7.84 -7.13 8.46
CA GLY A 191 -8.73 -6.45 9.40
C GLY A 191 -9.91 -5.77 8.69
N GLN A 192 -10.46 -4.73 9.30
CA GLN A 192 -11.66 -4.01 8.84
C GLN A 192 -11.29 -2.91 7.83
N THR A 193 -11.86 -2.96 6.62
CA THR A 193 -11.86 -1.82 5.68
C THR A 193 -12.94 -0.81 6.08
N THR A 194 -12.73 0.48 5.88
CA THR A 194 -13.70 1.54 6.21
C THR A 194 -14.28 2.21 4.95
N ASN A 195 -15.42 2.90 5.11
CA ASN A 195 -16.08 3.65 4.04
C ASN A 195 -15.51 5.09 3.94
N PRO A 196 -14.97 5.56 2.80
CA PRO A 196 -14.43 6.92 2.68
C PRO A 196 -15.46 8.06 2.83
N TYR A 197 -16.77 7.82 2.69
CA TYR A 197 -17.80 8.83 2.99
C TYR A 197 -18.02 9.00 4.50
N ASP A 198 -17.86 7.93 5.28
CA ASP A 198 -17.93 7.92 6.74
C ASP A 198 -17.12 6.72 7.27
N GLN A 199 -15.90 6.96 7.75
CA GLN A 199 -14.98 5.89 8.16
C GLN A 199 -15.40 5.19 9.46
N THR A 200 -16.54 5.57 10.07
CA THR A 200 -17.19 4.80 11.13
C THR A 200 -18.10 3.69 10.59
N ARG A 201 -18.26 3.57 9.26
CA ARG A 201 -19.17 2.63 8.58
C ARG A 201 -18.46 1.59 7.73
N ASN A 202 -19.14 0.47 7.55
CA ASN A 202 -18.71 -0.61 6.66
C ASN A 202 -18.75 -0.12 5.19
N PRO A 203 -17.79 -0.52 4.33
CA PRO A 203 -17.75 -0.09 2.93
C PRO A 203 -18.75 -0.83 2.02
N GLY A 204 -19.64 -1.66 2.59
CA GLY A 204 -20.26 -2.77 1.87
C GLY A 204 -19.30 -3.97 1.78
N GLY A 205 -19.62 -4.94 0.93
CA GLY A 205 -18.77 -6.11 0.72
C GLY A 205 -19.50 -7.25 -0.01
N SER A 206 -18.83 -8.36 -0.30
CA SER A 206 -17.46 -8.69 0.14
C SER A 206 -16.35 -7.91 -0.57
N SER A 207 -16.56 -7.32 -1.75
CA SER A 207 -15.53 -6.55 -2.50
C SER A 207 -15.30 -5.12 -1.96
N GLY A 208 -15.36 -4.92 -0.64
CA GLY A 208 -15.33 -3.57 -0.03
C GLY A 208 -13.99 -2.87 -0.12
N GLY A 209 -12.86 -3.59 -0.20
CA GLY A 209 -11.56 -2.98 -0.51
C GLY A 209 -11.51 -2.42 -1.94
N THR A 210 -12.08 -3.14 -2.91
CA THR A 210 -12.23 -2.62 -4.28
C THR A 210 -13.08 -1.36 -4.30
N GLY A 211 -14.27 -1.39 -3.67
CA GLY A 211 -15.18 -0.25 -3.63
C GLY A 211 -14.59 0.96 -2.90
N SER A 212 -14.08 0.75 -1.68
CA SER A 212 -13.45 1.81 -0.85
C SER A 212 -12.24 2.41 -1.56
N GLY A 213 -11.36 1.58 -2.12
CA GLY A 213 -10.19 2.03 -2.87
C GLY A 213 -10.54 2.77 -4.16
N VAL A 214 -11.50 2.31 -4.96
CA VAL A 214 -11.94 3.05 -6.16
C VAL A 214 -12.61 4.37 -5.77
N GLY A 215 -13.49 4.37 -4.76
CA GLY A 215 -14.16 5.58 -4.25
C GLY A 215 -13.18 6.63 -3.70
N ALA A 216 -12.10 6.19 -3.07
CA ALA A 216 -11.00 7.03 -2.62
C ALA A 216 -10.00 7.44 -3.72
N ALA A 217 -10.25 7.05 -4.97
CA ALA A 217 -9.34 7.21 -6.10
C ALA A 217 -7.93 6.67 -5.81
N PHE A 218 -7.85 5.41 -5.38
CA PHE A 218 -6.62 4.62 -5.34
C PHE A 218 -6.32 3.93 -6.67
N ALA A 219 -7.27 3.84 -7.59
CA ALA A 219 -7.06 3.49 -9.00
C ALA A 219 -8.18 4.11 -9.87
N ALA A 220 -8.11 3.92 -11.20
CA ALA A 220 -9.14 4.38 -12.13
C ALA A 220 -10.45 3.56 -12.02
N GLY A 221 -10.33 2.29 -11.62
CA GLY A 221 -11.41 1.33 -11.39
C GLY A 221 -10.86 0.04 -10.79
N GLY A 222 -11.67 -1.01 -10.66
CA GLY A 222 -11.17 -2.30 -10.21
C GLY A 222 -12.14 -3.47 -10.34
N MET A 223 -11.64 -4.66 -10.05
CA MET A 223 -12.41 -5.92 -10.11
C MET A 223 -12.91 -6.35 -8.73
N GLY A 224 -14.17 -6.76 -8.69
CA GLY A 224 -14.81 -7.44 -7.55
C GLY A 224 -15.45 -8.75 -7.98
N THR A 225 -15.98 -9.50 -7.02
CA THR A 225 -16.78 -10.71 -7.29
C THR A 225 -18.12 -10.65 -6.58
N ASP A 226 -19.17 -11.16 -7.21
CA ASP A 226 -20.54 -11.17 -6.71
C ASP A 226 -21.06 -12.61 -6.57
N THR A 227 -21.33 -13.02 -5.33
CA THR A 227 -22.05 -14.26 -5.01
C THR A 227 -23.49 -13.95 -4.62
N CYS A 228 -23.65 -12.94 -3.75
CA CYS A 228 -24.89 -12.19 -3.55
C CYS A 228 -24.54 -10.77 -3.11
N GLY A 229 -24.59 -9.82 -4.04
CA GLY A 229 -24.42 -8.39 -3.81
C GLY A 229 -22.98 -7.95 -3.65
N SER A 230 -22.02 -8.87 -3.75
CA SER A 230 -20.63 -8.57 -3.41
C SER A 230 -19.87 -7.69 -4.42
N ILE A 231 -20.42 -7.39 -5.60
CA ILE A 231 -20.00 -6.23 -6.44
C ILE A 231 -20.86 -5.00 -6.15
N ARG A 232 -22.18 -5.21 -6.05
CA ARG A 232 -23.18 -4.14 -6.10
C ARG A 232 -23.27 -3.36 -4.78
N TYR A 233 -23.23 -4.04 -3.63
CA TYR A 233 -23.21 -3.45 -2.30
C TYR A 233 -22.00 -2.52 -2.04
N PRO A 234 -20.73 -2.90 -2.38
CA PRO A 234 -19.61 -1.98 -2.29
C PRO A 234 -19.54 -0.94 -3.42
N ALA A 235 -20.37 -1.01 -4.46
CA ALA A 235 -20.53 0.08 -5.43
C ALA A 235 -21.53 1.15 -4.93
N THR A 236 -22.76 0.75 -4.54
CA THR A 236 -23.79 1.67 -4.01
C THR A 236 -23.28 2.50 -2.82
N HIS A 237 -22.63 1.86 -1.85
CA HIS A 237 -22.09 2.53 -0.66
C HIS A 237 -20.90 3.46 -0.92
N GLN A 238 -20.38 3.49 -2.14
CA GLN A 238 -19.20 4.26 -2.53
C GLN A 238 -19.48 5.24 -3.68
N ASN A 239 -20.76 5.39 -4.07
CA ASN A 239 -21.18 6.28 -5.17
C ASN A 239 -20.58 5.86 -6.53
N LEU A 240 -20.40 4.55 -6.74
CA LEU A 240 -19.78 3.94 -7.92
C LEU A 240 -20.78 3.11 -8.73
N VAL A 241 -20.42 2.84 -9.98
CA VAL A 241 -21.08 1.85 -10.84
C VAL A 241 -20.51 0.46 -10.55
N GLY A 242 -21.37 -0.56 -10.51
CA GLY A 242 -20.98 -1.96 -10.30
C GLY A 242 -21.81 -2.91 -11.14
N LEU A 243 -21.17 -3.69 -12.00
CA LEU A 243 -21.84 -4.68 -12.86
C LEU A 243 -21.59 -6.10 -12.37
N ARG A 244 -22.67 -6.80 -12.05
CA ARG A 244 -22.72 -8.26 -11.98
C ARG A 244 -23.20 -8.77 -13.35
N PRO A 245 -22.33 -9.34 -14.20
CA PRO A 245 -22.76 -9.87 -15.49
C PRO A 245 -23.55 -11.18 -15.34
N THR A 246 -24.19 -11.60 -16.43
CA THR A 246 -24.89 -12.89 -16.57
C THR A 246 -23.96 -14.03 -16.22
N LEU A 247 -24.49 -15.03 -15.50
CA LEU A 247 -23.75 -16.25 -15.19
C LEU A 247 -23.35 -16.97 -16.49
N GLY A 248 -22.04 -17.03 -16.78
CA GLY A 248 -21.51 -17.56 -18.03
C GLY A 248 -21.27 -16.53 -19.15
N LEU A 249 -21.28 -15.22 -18.86
CA LEU A 249 -20.73 -14.22 -19.79
C LEU A 249 -19.21 -14.02 -19.63
N THR A 250 -18.70 -14.09 -18.40
CA THR A 250 -17.28 -13.94 -18.04
C THR A 250 -16.79 -15.17 -17.30
N SER A 251 -15.55 -15.63 -17.58
CA SER A 251 -14.94 -16.77 -16.88
C SER A 251 -14.74 -16.51 -15.39
N ARG A 252 -14.83 -17.59 -14.61
CA ARG A 252 -14.59 -17.64 -13.16
C ARG A 252 -13.36 -18.47 -12.80
N ASP A 253 -12.60 -18.92 -13.81
CA ASP A 253 -11.34 -19.62 -13.59
C ASP A 253 -10.30 -18.70 -12.92
N GLY A 254 -9.51 -19.27 -12.02
CA GLY A 254 -8.63 -18.54 -11.09
C GLY A 254 -9.36 -17.60 -10.11
N ILE A 255 -10.67 -17.73 -9.90
CA ILE A 255 -11.38 -17.02 -8.83
C ILE A 255 -11.59 -17.97 -7.65
N ALA A 256 -11.02 -17.63 -6.49
CA ALA A 256 -11.27 -18.35 -5.24
C ALA A 256 -12.78 -18.24 -4.89
N PRO A 257 -13.52 -19.38 -4.88
CA PRO A 257 -14.97 -19.36 -4.99
C PRO A 257 -15.68 -19.29 -3.63
N MET A 258 -16.96 -18.96 -3.70
CA MET A 258 -17.94 -19.21 -2.64
C MET A 258 -19.03 -20.21 -3.08
N SER A 259 -19.42 -20.21 -4.36
CA SER A 259 -20.47 -21.04 -4.95
C SER A 259 -20.44 -20.96 -6.48
N GLN A 260 -20.03 -22.03 -7.15
CA GLN A 260 -20.00 -22.09 -8.62
C GLN A 260 -21.41 -22.09 -9.27
N THR A 261 -22.49 -22.17 -8.50
CA THR A 261 -23.86 -21.89 -8.98
C THR A 261 -24.21 -20.38 -9.01
N GLN A 262 -23.50 -19.53 -8.25
CA GLN A 262 -23.88 -18.12 -8.05
C GLN A 262 -22.77 -17.08 -8.31
N ASP A 263 -21.51 -17.48 -8.23
CA ASP A 263 -20.35 -16.60 -8.38
C ASP A 263 -20.22 -16.03 -9.80
N THR A 264 -19.81 -14.77 -9.87
CA THR A 264 -19.27 -14.15 -11.08
C THR A 264 -18.29 -13.03 -10.72
N GLY A 265 -17.36 -12.71 -11.62
CA GLY A 265 -16.45 -11.57 -11.51
C GLY A 265 -16.94 -10.38 -12.32
N GLY A 266 -16.57 -9.15 -11.94
CA GLY A 266 -17.02 -7.96 -12.68
C GLY A 266 -16.50 -6.62 -12.13
N PRO A 267 -16.72 -5.52 -12.88
CA PRO A 267 -16.19 -4.20 -12.55
C PRO A 267 -16.89 -3.52 -11.37
N ILE A 268 -16.09 -2.80 -10.59
CA ILE A 268 -16.48 -1.69 -9.70
C ILE A 268 -15.69 -0.46 -10.19
N VAL A 269 -16.39 0.53 -10.73
CA VAL A 269 -15.82 1.60 -11.57
C VAL A 269 -16.57 2.91 -11.38
N ARG A 270 -16.07 4.02 -11.96
CA ARG A 270 -16.78 5.30 -11.89
C ARG A 270 -17.96 5.37 -12.83
N SER A 271 -17.76 5.29 -14.14
CA SER A 271 -18.85 5.47 -15.11
C SER A 271 -19.44 4.15 -15.63
N VAL A 272 -20.66 4.20 -16.19
CA VAL A 272 -21.24 3.08 -16.95
C VAL A 272 -20.40 2.80 -18.22
N ARG A 273 -19.77 3.82 -18.79
CA ARG A 273 -18.78 3.68 -19.87
C ARG A 273 -17.56 2.87 -19.43
N ASP A 274 -17.03 3.08 -18.22
CA ASP A 274 -15.92 2.30 -17.68
C ASP A 274 -16.32 0.82 -17.47
N ALA A 275 -17.59 0.56 -17.11
CA ALA A 275 -18.09 -0.80 -16.93
C ALA A 275 -18.11 -1.55 -18.28
N ALA A 276 -18.56 -0.90 -19.36
CA ALA A 276 -18.48 -1.44 -20.72
C ALA A 276 -17.03 -1.72 -21.16
N ILE A 277 -16.08 -0.81 -20.90
CA ILE A 277 -14.64 -1.00 -21.21
C ILE A 277 -14.07 -2.25 -20.52
N VAL A 278 -14.42 -2.49 -19.26
CA VAL A 278 -13.94 -3.67 -18.52
C VAL A 278 -14.66 -4.94 -18.97
N LEU A 279 -15.95 -4.84 -19.33
CA LEU A 279 -16.71 -5.96 -19.86
C LEU A 279 -16.12 -6.42 -21.21
N ASP A 280 -15.92 -5.51 -22.17
CA ASP A 280 -15.25 -5.79 -23.47
C ASP A 280 -13.93 -6.56 -23.31
N ALA A 281 -13.16 -6.25 -22.26
CA ALA A 281 -11.90 -6.91 -21.97
C ALA A 281 -12.03 -8.27 -21.27
N THR A 282 -13.16 -8.60 -20.62
CA THR A 282 -13.28 -9.79 -19.76
C THR A 282 -14.22 -10.88 -20.28
N VAL A 283 -15.16 -10.56 -21.18
CA VAL A 283 -16.16 -11.49 -21.73
C VAL A 283 -15.60 -12.62 -22.60
N GLY A 284 -16.42 -13.65 -22.78
CA GLY A 284 -16.27 -14.67 -23.82
C GLY A 284 -15.72 -16.02 -23.32
N TYR A 285 -15.95 -17.05 -24.14
CA TYR A 285 -15.68 -18.45 -23.81
C TYR A 285 -14.28 -18.72 -23.25
N ASP A 286 -14.23 -19.60 -22.26
CA ASP A 286 -13.04 -20.15 -21.61
C ASP A 286 -13.26 -21.66 -21.40
N PRO A 287 -12.39 -22.54 -21.95
CA PRO A 287 -12.50 -23.98 -21.72
C PRO A 287 -12.25 -24.41 -20.27
N ALA A 288 -11.60 -23.57 -19.44
CA ALA A 288 -11.44 -23.85 -18.00
C ALA A 288 -12.72 -23.60 -17.20
N ASP A 289 -13.62 -22.74 -17.69
CA ASP A 289 -14.95 -22.50 -17.11
C ASP A 289 -16.08 -22.79 -18.13
N PRO A 290 -16.50 -24.06 -18.28
CA PRO A 290 -17.41 -24.48 -19.35
C PRO A 290 -18.76 -23.77 -19.41
N ILE A 291 -19.23 -23.15 -18.32
CA ILE A 291 -20.50 -22.38 -18.35
C ILE A 291 -20.40 -21.15 -19.26
N THR A 292 -19.19 -20.64 -19.51
CA THR A 292 -18.94 -19.55 -20.45
C THR A 292 -19.31 -19.88 -21.90
N ALA A 293 -19.55 -21.17 -22.21
CA ALA A 293 -20.08 -21.58 -23.50
C ALA A 293 -21.48 -20.99 -23.78
N GLU A 294 -22.22 -20.59 -22.73
CA GLU A 294 -23.49 -19.89 -22.88
C GLU A 294 -23.35 -18.48 -23.49
N SER A 295 -22.17 -17.86 -23.47
CA SER A 295 -21.94 -16.56 -24.14
C SER A 295 -21.86 -16.65 -25.67
N ASN A 296 -21.67 -17.85 -26.23
CA ASN A 296 -21.42 -18.05 -27.66
C ASN A 296 -22.59 -17.54 -28.52
N GLY A 297 -22.30 -16.55 -29.37
CA GLY A 297 -23.31 -15.91 -30.23
C GLY A 297 -24.23 -14.91 -29.53
N LYS A 298 -24.04 -14.66 -28.22
CA LYS A 298 -24.82 -13.70 -27.42
C LYS A 298 -24.01 -12.44 -27.06
N THR A 299 -22.67 -12.53 -27.03
CA THR A 299 -21.77 -11.38 -26.86
C THR A 299 -21.79 -10.47 -28.11
N PRO A 300 -21.95 -9.13 -27.97
CA PRO A 300 -21.82 -8.18 -29.07
C PRO A 300 -20.35 -8.01 -29.52
N ALA A 301 -20.12 -7.25 -30.58
CA ALA A 301 -18.76 -6.88 -31.01
C ALA A 301 -18.06 -5.91 -30.05
N SER A 302 -18.85 -5.10 -29.32
CA SER A 302 -18.43 -4.10 -28.35
C SER A 302 -19.66 -3.72 -27.49
N TYR A 303 -19.48 -3.61 -26.18
CA TYR A 303 -20.51 -3.13 -25.25
C TYR A 303 -20.60 -1.61 -25.21
N LEU A 304 -19.54 -0.90 -25.64
CA LEU A 304 -19.55 0.55 -25.81
C LEU A 304 -20.60 1.02 -26.82
N ASP A 305 -20.98 0.16 -27.78
CA ASP A 305 -21.86 0.49 -28.90
C ASP A 305 -23.31 0.76 -28.46
N SER A 306 -23.72 0.24 -27.29
CA SER A 306 -25.07 0.38 -26.72
C SER A 306 -25.28 1.66 -25.88
N LEU A 307 -24.21 2.37 -25.51
CA LEU A 307 -24.29 3.46 -24.53
C LEU A 307 -25.09 4.69 -25.02
N ASP A 308 -25.23 4.85 -26.34
CA ASP A 308 -25.96 5.95 -26.96
C ASP A 308 -27.48 5.67 -27.07
N ASP A 309 -27.94 4.42 -26.95
CA ASP A 309 -29.37 4.02 -27.10
C ASP A 309 -30.29 4.59 -26.01
N GLY A 310 -29.73 4.92 -24.84
CA GLY A 310 -30.37 5.70 -23.78
C GLY A 310 -31.72 5.20 -23.25
N LEU A 311 -32.50 6.12 -22.67
CA LEU A 311 -33.75 5.83 -21.95
C LEU A 311 -35.03 5.95 -22.79
N GLN A 312 -34.97 6.61 -23.95
CA GLN A 312 -36.18 6.90 -24.74
C GLN A 312 -36.92 5.61 -25.15
N GLY A 313 -38.14 5.46 -24.65
CA GLY A 313 -39.03 4.33 -24.94
C GLY A 313 -38.71 3.04 -24.19
N LYS A 314 -37.75 3.04 -23.25
CA LYS A 314 -37.44 1.86 -22.42
C LYS A 314 -38.54 1.63 -21.38
N ARG A 315 -38.99 0.39 -21.18
CA ARG A 315 -39.98 0.00 -20.16
C ARG A 315 -39.28 -0.57 -18.93
N ILE A 316 -39.44 0.05 -17.77
CA ILE A 316 -38.73 -0.30 -16.53
C ILE A 316 -39.72 -0.67 -15.43
N GLY A 317 -39.66 -1.92 -14.93
CA GLY A 317 -40.52 -2.39 -13.84
C GLY A 317 -39.96 -2.04 -12.46
N LEU A 318 -40.54 -1.06 -11.76
CA LEU A 318 -40.14 -0.69 -10.39
C LEU A 318 -40.67 -1.72 -9.37
N LEU A 319 -39.80 -2.37 -8.60
CA LEU A 319 -40.24 -3.38 -7.61
C LEU A 319 -40.81 -2.75 -6.33
N VAL A 320 -42.13 -2.65 -6.23
CA VAL A 320 -42.82 -2.00 -5.11
C VAL A 320 -43.20 -2.92 -3.94
N ASN A 321 -42.80 -4.20 -3.95
CA ASN A 321 -42.96 -5.04 -2.75
C ASN A 321 -42.22 -4.41 -1.56
N SER A 322 -42.79 -4.46 -0.35
CA SER A 322 -42.08 -4.09 0.90
C SER A 322 -40.80 -4.90 1.13
N THR A 323 -40.70 -6.08 0.52
CA THR A 323 -39.45 -6.87 0.41
C THR A 323 -38.32 -6.08 -0.25
N TYR A 324 -38.58 -5.34 -1.33
CA TYR A 324 -37.56 -4.78 -2.24
C TYR A 324 -37.47 -3.25 -2.24
N LEU A 325 -38.57 -2.49 -2.19
CA LEU A 325 -38.50 -1.03 -2.12
C LEU A 325 -38.16 -0.50 -0.72
N GLY A 326 -38.49 -1.30 0.32
CA GLY A 326 -38.47 -0.88 1.71
C GLY A 326 -39.83 -0.32 2.16
N ALA A 327 -40.09 -0.39 3.46
CA ALA A 327 -41.34 0.09 4.07
C ALA A 327 -41.19 0.54 5.52
N THR A 328 -40.00 0.37 6.12
CA THR A 328 -39.71 0.79 7.49
C THR A 328 -39.09 2.19 7.54
N GLN A 329 -39.20 2.87 8.68
CA GLN A 329 -38.61 4.21 8.88
C GLN A 329 -37.09 4.27 8.63
N ALA A 330 -36.38 3.15 8.78
CA ALA A 330 -34.95 3.06 8.50
C ALA A 330 -34.62 2.89 7.00
N GLU A 331 -35.59 2.44 6.19
CA GLU A 331 -35.46 2.28 4.73
C GLU A 331 -35.98 3.50 3.96
N GLN A 332 -36.92 4.25 4.56
CA GLN A 332 -37.65 5.34 3.90
C GLN A 332 -36.76 6.42 3.24
N PRO A 333 -35.59 6.84 3.79
CA PRO A 333 -34.67 7.75 3.09
C PRO A 333 -34.02 7.18 1.82
N VAL A 334 -34.08 5.87 1.61
CA VAL A 334 -33.67 5.22 0.35
C VAL A 334 -34.86 5.07 -0.58
N THR A 335 -36.04 4.75 -0.04
CA THR A 335 -37.31 4.75 -0.80
C THR A 335 -37.58 6.12 -1.44
N GLU A 336 -37.30 7.22 -0.75
CA GLU A 336 -37.34 8.58 -1.31
C GLU A 336 -36.43 8.71 -2.54
N LEU A 337 -35.16 8.34 -2.43
CA LEU A 337 -34.19 8.37 -3.55
C LEU A 337 -34.59 7.48 -4.74
N MET A 338 -35.39 6.45 -4.52
CA MET A 338 -35.90 5.62 -5.62
C MET A 338 -37.02 6.32 -6.37
N TYR A 339 -37.93 7.04 -5.70
CA TYR A 339 -38.89 7.89 -6.38
C TYR A 339 -38.22 9.09 -7.06
N ASP A 340 -37.21 9.72 -6.45
CA ASP A 340 -36.37 10.74 -7.12
C ASP A 340 -35.70 10.19 -8.40
N ALA A 341 -35.34 8.89 -8.43
CA ALA A 341 -34.77 8.22 -9.60
C ALA A 341 -35.84 7.88 -10.66
N VAL A 342 -37.07 7.54 -10.26
CA VAL A 342 -38.22 7.32 -11.16
C VAL A 342 -38.55 8.62 -11.92
N ASP A 343 -38.70 9.74 -11.21
CA ASP A 343 -38.95 11.06 -11.82
C ASP A 343 -37.89 11.41 -12.88
N GLN A 344 -36.63 11.03 -12.66
CA GLN A 344 -35.52 11.24 -13.60
C GLN A 344 -35.56 10.29 -14.81
N LEU A 345 -35.93 9.02 -14.62
CA LEU A 345 -36.11 8.06 -15.71
C LEU A 345 -37.25 8.48 -16.64
N GLU A 346 -38.39 8.89 -16.06
CA GLU A 346 -39.55 9.38 -16.83
C GLU A 346 -39.25 10.70 -17.54
N ALA A 347 -38.60 11.65 -16.87
CA ALA A 347 -38.18 12.91 -17.49
C ALA A 347 -37.18 12.72 -18.65
N ALA A 348 -36.42 11.61 -18.66
CA ALA A 348 -35.52 11.20 -19.74
C ALA A 348 -36.18 10.28 -20.79
N GLY A 349 -37.49 10.04 -20.69
CA GLY A 349 -38.31 9.38 -21.72
C GLY A 349 -38.43 7.86 -21.60
N ALA A 350 -38.08 7.26 -20.46
CA ALA A 350 -38.47 5.89 -20.14
C ALA A 350 -39.93 5.85 -19.64
N GLU A 351 -40.59 4.69 -19.74
CA GLU A 351 -41.86 4.40 -19.08
C GLU A 351 -41.57 3.55 -17.85
N VAL A 352 -41.85 4.07 -16.65
CA VAL A 352 -41.69 3.32 -15.40
C VAL A 352 -43.04 2.76 -14.96
N VAL A 353 -43.06 1.49 -14.57
CA VAL A 353 -44.28 0.78 -14.18
C VAL A 353 -44.07 0.12 -12.82
N GLU A 354 -44.90 0.47 -11.83
CA GLU A 354 -44.88 -0.21 -10.53
C GLU A 354 -45.31 -1.68 -10.69
N VAL A 355 -44.45 -2.62 -10.25
CA VAL A 355 -44.72 -4.07 -10.31
C VAL A 355 -44.36 -4.75 -8.99
N ALA A 356 -45.13 -5.77 -8.64
CA ALA A 356 -44.90 -6.59 -7.44
C ALA A 356 -44.58 -8.03 -7.85
N LEU A 357 -43.43 -8.56 -7.43
CA LEU A 357 -43.12 -9.98 -7.57
C LEU A 357 -44.12 -10.81 -6.75
N SER A 358 -44.53 -11.95 -7.30
CA SER A 358 -45.50 -12.84 -6.65
C SER A 358 -44.94 -13.44 -5.35
N PRO A 359 -45.79 -13.77 -4.36
CA PRO A 359 -45.33 -14.41 -3.12
C PRO A 359 -44.57 -15.72 -3.36
N GLU A 360 -44.92 -16.45 -4.41
CA GLU A 360 -44.20 -17.67 -4.82
C GLU A 360 -42.79 -17.37 -5.35
N LEU A 361 -42.65 -16.40 -6.26
CA LEU A 361 -41.34 -15.99 -6.78
C LEU A 361 -40.44 -15.47 -5.65
N VAL A 362 -40.99 -14.71 -4.69
CA VAL A 362 -40.25 -14.27 -3.49
C VAL A 362 -39.83 -15.46 -2.62
N ALA A 363 -40.68 -16.46 -2.43
CA ALA A 363 -40.39 -17.66 -1.64
C ALA A 363 -39.38 -18.62 -2.32
N ASP A 364 -39.39 -18.68 -3.66
CA ASP A 364 -38.40 -19.42 -4.44
C ASP A 364 -37.05 -18.71 -4.40
N ILE A 365 -37.00 -17.39 -4.64
CA ILE A 365 -35.77 -16.58 -4.54
C ILE A 365 -35.14 -16.73 -3.14
N GLY A 366 -35.93 -16.59 -2.08
CA GLY A 366 -35.47 -16.77 -0.70
C GLY A 366 -35.05 -18.20 -0.35
N GLY A 367 -35.47 -19.20 -1.14
CA GLY A 367 -35.17 -20.62 -0.93
C GLY A 367 -34.17 -21.24 -1.91
N ALA A 368 -33.70 -20.51 -2.92
CA ALA A 368 -32.87 -21.02 -4.02
C ALA A 368 -31.34 -20.96 -3.76
N SER A 369 -30.92 -20.30 -2.68
CA SER A 369 -29.50 -20.11 -2.34
C SER A 369 -28.82 -21.43 -1.93
N VAL A 370 -27.68 -21.75 -2.55
CA VAL A 370 -26.87 -22.98 -2.33
C VAL A 370 -25.49 -22.73 -1.70
N LEU A 371 -25.22 -21.51 -1.23
CA LEU A 371 -23.86 -21.07 -0.90
C LEU A 371 -23.16 -21.93 0.16
N ALA A 372 -23.86 -22.30 1.24
CA ALA A 372 -23.26 -23.11 2.29
C ALA A 372 -22.93 -24.52 1.80
N GLN A 373 -23.81 -25.08 0.97
CA GLN A 373 -23.75 -26.43 0.42
C GLN A 373 -22.55 -26.60 -0.52
N GLU A 374 -22.30 -25.62 -1.40
CA GLU A 374 -21.21 -25.71 -2.39
C GLU A 374 -19.83 -25.38 -1.83
N PHE A 375 -19.74 -24.48 -0.85
CA PHE A 375 -18.48 -23.86 -0.41
C PHE A 375 -17.34 -24.86 -0.11
N ARG A 376 -17.61 -25.96 0.62
CA ARG A 376 -16.57 -26.99 0.90
C ARG A 376 -16.05 -27.63 -0.38
N ARG A 377 -16.95 -28.00 -1.30
CA ARG A 377 -16.63 -28.65 -2.58
C ARG A 377 -15.77 -27.71 -3.43
N ASP A 378 -16.26 -26.48 -3.63
CA ASP A 378 -15.67 -25.55 -4.59
C ASP A 378 -14.34 -24.99 -4.10
N LEU A 379 -14.23 -24.63 -2.81
CA LEU A 379 -12.97 -24.16 -2.25
C LEU A 379 -11.91 -25.27 -2.23
N ASN A 380 -12.25 -26.51 -1.87
CA ASN A 380 -11.28 -27.62 -1.92
C ASN A 380 -10.81 -27.93 -3.35
N THR A 381 -11.70 -27.84 -4.35
CA THR A 381 -11.32 -27.98 -5.76
C THR A 381 -10.36 -26.86 -6.20
N TYR A 382 -10.64 -25.61 -5.81
CA TYR A 382 -9.77 -24.46 -6.10
C TYR A 382 -8.40 -24.55 -5.40
N LEU A 383 -8.36 -24.96 -4.13
CA LEU A 383 -7.10 -25.10 -3.38
C LEU A 383 -6.20 -26.22 -3.92
N ALA A 384 -6.79 -27.20 -4.63
CA ALA A 384 -6.09 -28.27 -5.33
C ALA A 384 -5.63 -27.89 -6.76
N GLN A 385 -5.68 -26.61 -7.15
CA GLN A 385 -5.26 -26.16 -8.50
C GLN A 385 -3.81 -26.57 -8.82
N PRO A 386 -3.50 -27.04 -10.05
CA PRO A 386 -2.15 -27.51 -10.39
C PRO A 386 -1.10 -26.41 -10.32
N GLY A 387 -0.03 -26.63 -9.56
CA GLY A 387 1.15 -25.75 -9.54
C GLY A 387 1.08 -24.58 -8.56
N ALA A 388 -0.06 -24.34 -7.90
CA ALA A 388 -0.10 -23.43 -6.75
C ALA A 388 0.82 -23.92 -5.62
N THR A 389 1.29 -22.97 -4.82
CA THR A 389 2.14 -23.23 -3.65
C THR A 389 1.54 -22.58 -2.42
N PHE A 390 1.74 -23.22 -1.26
CA PHE A 390 1.11 -22.83 0.00
C PHE A 390 1.94 -23.28 1.21
N SER A 391 1.57 -22.81 2.40
CA SER A 391 2.24 -23.22 3.64
C SER A 391 2.01 -24.71 3.95
N ALA A 392 3.09 -25.49 3.89
CA ALA A 392 3.11 -26.90 4.30
C ALA A 392 2.90 -27.09 5.81
N GLU A 393 2.99 -26.04 6.63
CA GLU A 393 2.60 -26.09 8.04
C GLU A 393 1.07 -26.06 8.19
N VAL A 394 0.37 -25.24 7.40
CA VAL A 394 -1.10 -25.20 7.37
C VAL A 394 -1.66 -26.48 6.76
N ALA A 395 -1.17 -26.90 5.60
CA ALA A 395 -1.62 -28.11 4.90
C ALA A 395 -1.30 -29.44 5.62
N ALA A 396 -0.66 -29.40 6.79
CA ALA A 396 -0.40 -30.56 7.63
C ALA A 396 -1.18 -30.55 8.96
N LEU A 397 -2.12 -29.61 9.14
CA LEU A 397 -2.96 -29.52 10.34
C LEU A 397 -4.03 -30.63 10.41
N THR A 398 -4.54 -31.07 9.26
CA THR A 398 -5.48 -32.19 9.14
C THR A 398 -4.96 -33.24 8.14
N ALA A 399 -5.78 -34.23 7.79
CA ALA A 399 -5.41 -35.29 6.85
C ALA A 399 -6.27 -35.19 5.58
N PRO A 400 -5.68 -35.34 4.37
CA PRO A 400 -4.30 -35.73 4.10
C PRO A 400 -3.31 -34.54 4.16
N THR A 401 -2.10 -34.79 4.70
CA THR A 401 -1.13 -33.75 5.09
C THR A 401 -0.28 -33.18 3.94
N ASP A 402 -0.66 -33.47 2.69
CA ASP A 402 0.03 -33.05 1.46
C ASP A 402 -0.87 -32.22 0.52
N THR A 403 -2.11 -31.92 0.94
CA THR A 403 -3.05 -31.04 0.23
C THR A 403 -3.64 -30.02 1.19
N LEU A 404 -3.76 -28.76 0.76
CA LEU A 404 -4.43 -27.73 1.56
C LEU A 404 -5.96 -27.80 1.38
N THR A 405 -6.70 -27.88 2.49
CA THR A 405 -8.17 -27.97 2.46
C THR A 405 -8.85 -26.96 3.39
N LEU A 406 -10.17 -26.81 3.26
CA LEU A 406 -11.02 -26.08 4.21
C LEU A 406 -10.87 -26.61 5.66
N SER A 407 -10.60 -27.91 5.84
CA SER A 407 -10.39 -28.50 7.17
C SER A 407 -9.17 -27.90 7.86
N ASP A 408 -8.09 -27.66 7.10
CA ASP A 408 -6.84 -27.08 7.59
C ASP A 408 -7.00 -25.59 7.90
N ILE A 409 -7.68 -24.85 7.01
CA ILE A 409 -8.05 -23.44 7.22
C ILE A 409 -8.84 -23.30 8.53
N ILE A 410 -9.84 -24.16 8.75
CA ILE A 410 -10.62 -24.21 10.00
C ILE A 410 -9.73 -24.58 11.19
N ALA A 411 -8.80 -25.53 11.04
CA ALA A 411 -7.89 -25.96 12.10
C ALA A 411 -6.92 -24.85 12.57
N THR A 412 -6.62 -23.84 11.74
CA THR A 412 -5.86 -22.65 12.20
C THR A 412 -6.59 -21.87 13.30
N ASN A 413 -7.93 -21.89 13.29
CA ASN A 413 -8.79 -21.08 14.15
C ASN A 413 -8.44 -19.57 14.12
N THR A 414 -8.09 -19.04 12.94
CA THR A 414 -7.72 -17.62 12.73
C THR A 414 -8.76 -16.79 11.98
N ALA A 415 -9.68 -17.41 11.25
CA ALA A 415 -10.63 -16.71 10.38
C ALA A 415 -11.67 -15.91 11.16
N VAL A 416 -12.01 -14.70 10.70
CA VAL A 416 -13.12 -13.91 11.30
C VAL A 416 -14.49 -14.50 10.98
N VAL A 417 -14.55 -15.38 9.98
CA VAL A 417 -15.73 -16.15 9.54
C VAL A 417 -15.70 -17.62 9.98
N GLN A 418 -14.97 -17.95 11.06
CA GLN A 418 -14.74 -19.32 11.55
C GLN A 418 -16.03 -20.17 11.71
N SER A 419 -17.14 -19.57 12.16
CA SER A 419 -18.40 -20.29 12.35
C SER A 419 -19.12 -20.57 11.03
N GLN A 420 -19.00 -19.69 10.04
CA GLN A 420 -19.47 -19.90 8.67
C GLN A 420 -18.68 -21.02 7.98
N LEU A 421 -17.35 -21.00 8.08
CA LEU A 421 -16.49 -22.07 7.54
C LEU A 421 -16.82 -23.42 8.16
N THR A 422 -16.99 -23.48 9.48
CA THR A 422 -17.43 -24.68 10.20
C THR A 422 -18.84 -25.11 9.78
N GLY A 423 -19.74 -24.17 9.50
CA GLY A 423 -21.09 -24.44 8.98
C GLY A 423 -21.12 -25.01 7.57
N ALA A 424 -20.20 -24.58 6.70
CA ALA A 424 -20.00 -25.13 5.36
C ALA A 424 -19.32 -26.51 5.41
N GLN A 425 -18.29 -26.68 6.22
CA GLN A 425 -17.58 -27.95 6.41
C GLN A 425 -18.51 -29.07 6.90
N ASN A 426 -19.54 -28.74 7.68
CA ASN A 426 -20.54 -29.67 8.22
C ASN A 426 -21.74 -29.94 7.28
N GLN A 427 -21.77 -29.42 6.06
CA GLN A 427 -22.84 -29.76 5.10
C GLN A 427 -22.74 -31.23 4.64
N PRO A 428 -23.84 -31.84 4.18
CA PRO A 428 -23.77 -33.14 3.49
C PRO A 428 -22.81 -33.10 2.29
N GLU A 429 -22.33 -34.26 1.83
CA GLU A 429 -21.71 -34.33 0.50
C GLU A 429 -22.76 -34.10 -0.60
N LEU A 430 -22.32 -33.59 -1.75
CA LEU A 430 -23.19 -33.26 -2.87
C LEU A 430 -23.17 -34.35 -3.97
N PRO A 431 -24.30 -34.59 -4.65
CA PRO A 431 -25.62 -33.97 -4.46
C PRO A 431 -26.36 -34.45 -3.20
N SER A 432 -27.18 -33.57 -2.62
CA SER A 432 -28.02 -33.87 -1.45
C SER A 432 -29.46 -33.37 -1.65
N ALA A 433 -30.43 -33.95 -0.95
CA ALA A 433 -31.85 -33.63 -1.18
C ALA A 433 -32.22 -32.16 -0.91
N ASP A 434 -31.55 -31.50 0.05
CA ASP A 434 -31.71 -30.06 0.29
C ASP A 434 -31.07 -29.20 -0.82
N TYR A 435 -29.92 -29.62 -1.35
CA TYR A 435 -29.26 -28.99 -2.49
C TYR A 435 -30.09 -29.09 -3.77
N GLU A 436 -30.58 -30.27 -4.12
CA GLU A 436 -31.46 -30.46 -5.29
C GLU A 436 -32.77 -29.67 -5.17
N ALA A 437 -33.35 -29.59 -3.97
CA ALA A 437 -34.54 -28.77 -3.72
C ALA A 437 -34.28 -27.26 -3.90
N ARG A 438 -33.07 -26.77 -3.61
CA ARG A 438 -32.65 -25.39 -3.87
C ARG A 438 -32.44 -25.13 -5.36
N LEU A 439 -31.82 -26.07 -6.08
CA LEU A 439 -31.66 -25.99 -7.53
C LEU A 439 -33.03 -25.98 -8.26
N ALA A 440 -33.99 -26.78 -7.78
CA ALA A 440 -35.37 -26.76 -8.30
C ALA A 440 -36.05 -25.38 -8.08
N LYS A 441 -35.85 -24.75 -6.91
CA LYS A 441 -36.33 -23.38 -6.65
C LYS A 441 -35.62 -22.34 -7.51
N ARG A 442 -34.32 -22.48 -7.73
CA ARG A 442 -33.55 -21.64 -8.67
C ARG A 442 -34.16 -21.69 -10.07
N ALA A 443 -34.41 -22.89 -10.59
CA ALA A 443 -35.05 -23.07 -11.90
C ALA A 443 -36.47 -22.46 -11.94
N SER A 444 -37.27 -22.61 -10.88
CA SER A 444 -38.61 -21.99 -10.81
C SER A 444 -38.54 -20.46 -10.75
N ALA A 445 -37.61 -19.90 -9.97
CA ALA A 445 -37.37 -18.46 -9.88
C ALA A 445 -36.89 -17.87 -11.22
N GLN A 446 -36.00 -18.57 -11.94
CA GLN A 446 -35.58 -18.19 -13.29
C GLN A 446 -36.78 -18.14 -14.25
N ALA A 447 -37.57 -19.21 -14.33
CA ALA A 447 -38.73 -19.29 -15.23
C ALA A 447 -39.79 -18.21 -14.92
N LYS A 448 -40.20 -18.07 -13.65
CA LYS A 448 -41.18 -17.08 -13.18
C LYS A 448 -40.70 -15.62 -13.38
N LEU A 449 -39.39 -15.38 -13.29
CA LEU A 449 -38.83 -14.05 -13.55
C LEU A 449 -38.76 -13.74 -15.04
N THR A 450 -38.37 -14.70 -15.89
CA THR A 450 -38.47 -14.56 -17.35
C THR A 450 -39.91 -14.27 -17.78
N GLU A 451 -40.88 -15.05 -17.31
CA GLU A 451 -42.31 -14.84 -17.58
C GLU A 451 -42.78 -13.44 -17.16
N LEU A 452 -42.34 -12.95 -15.98
CA LEU A 452 -42.66 -11.60 -15.52
C LEU A 452 -42.05 -10.50 -16.39
N MET A 453 -40.84 -10.70 -16.93
CA MET A 453 -40.23 -9.74 -17.88
C MET A 453 -40.98 -9.75 -19.22
N GLU A 454 -41.23 -10.93 -19.78
CA GLU A 454 -41.87 -11.12 -21.09
C GLU A 454 -43.33 -10.64 -21.12
N VAL A 455 -44.13 -10.95 -20.08
CA VAL A 455 -45.57 -10.60 -20.03
C VAL A 455 -45.81 -9.10 -19.87
N ASN A 456 -44.84 -8.35 -19.34
CA ASN A 456 -44.95 -6.90 -19.12
C ASN A 456 -44.10 -6.06 -20.10
N ASP A 457 -43.39 -6.72 -21.03
CA ASP A 457 -42.51 -6.11 -22.03
C ASP A 457 -41.39 -5.25 -21.39
N PHE A 458 -40.80 -5.71 -20.29
CA PHE A 458 -39.78 -4.94 -19.56
C PHE A 458 -38.37 -5.11 -20.13
N ASP A 459 -37.69 -3.99 -20.40
CA ASP A 459 -36.24 -3.95 -20.67
C ASP A 459 -35.42 -4.29 -19.41
N ALA A 460 -35.88 -3.79 -18.24
CA ALA A 460 -35.22 -3.98 -16.95
C ALA A 460 -36.22 -3.89 -15.78
N LEU A 461 -35.84 -4.42 -14.62
CA LEU A 461 -36.47 -4.09 -13.33
C LEU A 461 -35.60 -3.11 -12.56
N GLY A 462 -36.21 -2.08 -11.96
CA GLY A 462 -35.57 -1.10 -11.10
C GLY A 462 -35.89 -1.34 -9.62
N TYR A 463 -34.88 -1.30 -8.76
CA TYR A 463 -35.05 -1.37 -7.29
C TYR A 463 -33.81 -0.84 -6.55
N PRO A 464 -33.90 -0.46 -5.25
CA PRO A 464 -32.72 0.00 -4.53
C PRO A 464 -31.70 -1.14 -4.33
N THR A 465 -30.43 -0.87 -4.62
CA THR A 465 -29.35 -1.88 -4.49
C THR A 465 -29.22 -2.41 -3.05
N LEU A 466 -29.40 -1.52 -2.08
CA LEU A 466 -29.60 -1.80 -0.67
C LEU A 466 -30.71 -0.88 -0.16
N LYS A 467 -31.61 -1.39 0.68
CA LYS A 467 -32.73 -0.62 1.23
C LYS A 467 -32.36 0.30 2.39
N GLN A 468 -31.13 0.22 2.90
CA GLN A 468 -30.63 1.06 3.98
C GLN A 468 -29.17 1.44 3.71
N THR A 469 -28.77 2.62 4.21
CA THR A 469 -27.37 3.09 4.15
C THR A 469 -26.38 2.14 4.84
N ALA A 470 -25.09 2.35 4.60
CA ALA A 470 -24.03 1.58 5.24
C ALA A 470 -24.16 1.58 6.78
N ALA A 471 -24.18 0.39 7.38
CA ALA A 471 -24.18 0.21 8.82
C ALA A 471 -22.82 0.61 9.43
N SER A 472 -22.82 1.04 10.70
CA SER A 472 -21.60 1.29 11.46
C SER A 472 -20.73 0.03 11.59
N ILE A 473 -19.42 0.21 11.70
CA ILE A 473 -18.45 -0.86 11.92
C ILE A 473 -18.83 -1.67 13.17
N GLY A 474 -18.71 -3.00 13.08
CA GLY A 474 -19.14 -3.93 14.13
C GLY A 474 -20.66 -4.19 14.18
N GLN A 475 -21.45 -3.59 13.30
CA GLN A 475 -22.86 -3.96 13.08
C GLN A 475 -23.03 -4.73 11.75
N SER A 476 -23.97 -5.67 11.73
CA SER A 476 -24.41 -6.33 10.49
C SER A 476 -25.10 -5.33 9.55
N GLN A 477 -24.88 -5.46 8.24
CA GLN A 477 -25.57 -4.64 7.23
C GLN A 477 -27.03 -5.09 7.03
N PRO A 478 -28.04 -4.24 7.27
CA PRO A 478 -29.44 -4.50 6.94
C PRO A 478 -29.77 -4.13 5.49
N GLY A 479 -31.01 -4.44 5.05
CA GLY A 479 -31.57 -3.95 3.79
C GLY A 479 -31.13 -4.68 2.52
N GLY A 480 -30.66 -5.92 2.62
CA GLY A 480 -30.14 -6.69 1.49
C GLY A 480 -31.18 -7.04 0.40
N ASN A 481 -30.93 -6.62 -0.84
CA ASN A 481 -31.75 -6.94 -2.03
C ASN A 481 -31.06 -7.89 -3.04
N CYS A 482 -29.82 -8.34 -2.79
CA CYS A 482 -28.99 -9.04 -3.79
C CYS A 482 -29.57 -10.33 -4.39
N GLY A 483 -30.59 -10.92 -3.73
CA GLY A 483 -31.06 -12.28 -3.96
C GLY A 483 -31.49 -12.56 -5.38
N ILE A 484 -32.19 -11.62 -6.05
CA ILE A 484 -32.80 -11.85 -7.36
C ILE A 484 -31.74 -12.26 -8.40
N SER A 485 -30.84 -11.33 -8.76
CA SER A 485 -29.71 -11.57 -9.67
C SER A 485 -28.77 -12.72 -9.24
N ALA A 486 -28.61 -12.91 -7.93
CA ALA A 486 -27.77 -13.96 -7.38
C ALA A 486 -28.32 -15.37 -7.67
N VAL A 487 -29.60 -15.59 -7.37
CA VAL A 487 -30.23 -16.92 -7.49
C VAL A 487 -30.79 -17.21 -8.88
N THR A 488 -31.02 -16.20 -9.73
CA THR A 488 -31.37 -16.44 -11.15
C THR A 488 -30.17 -16.44 -12.08
N GLY A 489 -29.05 -15.80 -11.69
CA GLY A 489 -27.88 -15.62 -12.55
C GLY A 489 -28.07 -14.53 -13.63
N PHE A 490 -29.15 -13.76 -13.54
CA PHE A 490 -29.46 -12.64 -14.45
C PHE A 490 -28.53 -11.45 -14.18
N PRO A 491 -28.19 -10.63 -15.19
CA PRO A 491 -27.27 -9.51 -15.02
C PRO A 491 -27.91 -8.38 -14.21
N ALA A 492 -27.10 -7.71 -13.37
CA ALA A 492 -27.52 -6.57 -12.57
C ALA A 492 -26.46 -5.48 -12.54
N LEU A 493 -26.86 -4.26 -12.92
CA LEU A 493 -26.04 -3.05 -12.90
C LEU A 493 -26.53 -2.13 -11.77
N THR A 494 -25.70 -1.84 -10.78
CA THR A 494 -25.97 -0.69 -9.87
C THR A 494 -25.38 0.58 -10.46
N VAL A 495 -26.16 1.65 -10.48
CA VAL A 495 -25.76 3.01 -10.86
C VAL A 495 -26.03 3.99 -9.72
N PRO A 496 -25.17 5.00 -9.48
CA PRO A 496 -25.42 6.01 -8.44
C PRO A 496 -26.74 6.76 -8.65
N ALA A 497 -27.64 6.70 -7.67
CA ALA A 497 -28.95 7.38 -7.72
C ALA A 497 -28.98 8.69 -6.91
N GLY A 498 -28.06 8.83 -5.94
CA GLY A 498 -27.91 10.06 -5.18
C GLY A 498 -27.36 9.83 -3.77
N PHE A 499 -27.68 10.78 -2.89
CA PHE A 499 -27.23 10.81 -1.50
C PHE A 499 -28.42 11.00 -0.57
N THR A 500 -28.51 10.17 0.46
CA THR A 500 -29.54 10.28 1.50
C THR A 500 -29.38 11.59 2.29
N SER A 501 -30.42 11.99 3.01
CA SER A 501 -30.39 13.12 3.96
C SER A 501 -29.31 12.99 5.06
N ALA A 502 -28.77 11.78 5.29
CA ALA A 502 -27.64 11.50 6.17
C ALA A 502 -26.25 11.66 5.49
N GLY A 503 -26.20 12.06 4.22
CA GLY A 503 -24.95 12.24 3.46
C GLY A 503 -24.32 10.96 2.90
N MET A 504 -24.99 9.80 3.02
CA MET A 504 -24.49 8.52 2.50
C MET A 504 -25.03 8.25 1.09
N PRO A 505 -24.19 7.82 0.13
CA PRO A 505 -24.62 7.52 -1.24
C PRO A 505 -25.42 6.22 -1.32
N MET A 506 -26.36 6.17 -2.27
CA MET A 506 -27.14 4.99 -2.64
C MET A 506 -27.26 4.86 -4.17
N GLY A 507 -27.47 3.64 -4.65
CA GLY A 507 -27.60 3.31 -6.07
C GLY A 507 -28.90 2.58 -6.42
N LEU A 508 -29.42 2.89 -7.61
CA LEU A 508 -30.47 2.15 -8.29
C LEU A 508 -29.85 0.88 -8.89
N GLU A 509 -30.40 -0.29 -8.59
CA GLU A 509 -30.07 -1.54 -9.26
C GLU A 509 -31.04 -1.75 -10.43
N LEU A 510 -30.47 -1.99 -11.61
CA LEU A 510 -31.15 -2.35 -12.84
C LEU A 510 -30.88 -3.83 -13.13
N LEU A 511 -31.92 -4.66 -13.13
CA LEU A 511 -31.85 -6.09 -13.41
C LEU A 511 -32.40 -6.39 -14.81
N GLY A 512 -31.64 -7.11 -15.63
CA GLY A 512 -32.02 -7.49 -16.99
C GLY A 512 -32.33 -8.98 -17.13
N THR A 513 -32.76 -9.41 -18.30
CA THR A 513 -32.80 -10.84 -18.69
C THR A 513 -31.38 -11.36 -19.02
N PRO A 514 -31.13 -12.68 -19.07
CA PRO A 514 -29.80 -13.21 -19.41
C PRO A 514 -29.26 -12.65 -20.74
N PHE A 515 -28.00 -12.20 -20.73
CA PHE A 515 -27.29 -11.59 -21.87
C PHE A 515 -27.81 -10.21 -22.33
N SER A 516 -28.63 -9.53 -21.51
CA SER A 516 -29.13 -8.16 -21.76
C SER A 516 -28.24 -7.03 -21.19
N GLU A 517 -26.96 -7.31 -20.89
CA GLU A 517 -26.01 -6.26 -20.50
C GLU A 517 -25.98 -5.04 -21.44
N PRO A 518 -26.13 -5.15 -22.79
CA PRO A 518 -26.20 -3.97 -23.64
C PRO A 518 -27.39 -3.07 -23.28
N THR A 519 -28.56 -3.66 -23.01
CA THR A 519 -29.77 -2.93 -22.56
C THR A 519 -29.55 -2.27 -21.19
N LEU A 520 -28.92 -2.98 -20.24
CA LEU A 520 -28.61 -2.42 -18.92
C LEU A 520 -27.59 -1.28 -19.00
N LEU A 521 -26.57 -1.40 -19.85
CA LEU A 521 -25.58 -0.36 -20.08
C LEU A 521 -26.19 0.85 -20.80
N ALA A 522 -27.11 0.64 -21.74
CA ALA A 522 -27.88 1.71 -22.39
C ALA A 522 -28.75 2.50 -21.40
N ILE A 523 -29.55 1.79 -20.58
CA ILE A 523 -30.39 2.40 -19.54
C ILE A 523 -29.52 3.11 -18.49
N GLY A 524 -28.48 2.44 -18.00
CA GLY A 524 -27.54 2.98 -17.02
C GLY A 524 -26.83 4.24 -17.52
N ALA A 525 -26.32 4.23 -18.76
CA ALA A 525 -25.66 5.39 -19.36
C ALA A 525 -26.64 6.51 -19.75
N GLY A 526 -27.94 6.19 -19.93
CA GLY A 526 -28.99 7.19 -20.01
C GLY A 526 -29.29 7.85 -18.65
N PHE A 527 -29.38 7.06 -17.58
CA PHE A 527 -29.61 7.54 -16.22
C PHE A 527 -28.41 8.31 -15.65
N GLU A 528 -27.18 7.89 -15.94
CA GLU A 528 -25.93 8.60 -15.62
C GLU A 528 -25.87 10.03 -16.25
N ARG A 529 -26.74 10.33 -17.23
CA ARG A 529 -26.88 11.66 -17.84
C ARG A 529 -28.02 12.52 -17.26
N THR A 530 -28.86 12.03 -16.33
CA THR A 530 -29.98 12.82 -15.79
C THR A 530 -29.55 13.86 -14.76
N ALA A 531 -28.54 13.54 -13.94
CA ALA A 531 -27.95 14.45 -12.97
C ALA A 531 -26.48 14.11 -12.68
N ASP A 532 -25.76 15.07 -12.09
CA ASP A 532 -24.43 14.83 -11.51
C ASP A 532 -24.56 14.09 -10.17
N HIS A 533 -24.73 12.77 -10.27
CA HIS A 533 -24.88 11.87 -9.13
C HIS A 533 -23.56 11.61 -8.38
N GLN A 534 -22.39 11.96 -8.96
CA GLN A 534 -21.08 11.55 -8.45
C GLN A 534 -20.35 12.68 -7.68
N LYS A 535 -19.99 12.43 -6.41
CA LYS A 535 -19.36 13.43 -5.53
C LYS A 535 -18.25 12.78 -4.72
N PRO A 536 -16.96 13.17 -4.90
CA PRO A 536 -15.86 12.49 -4.24
C PRO A 536 -15.91 12.61 -2.71
N PRO A 537 -15.53 11.56 -1.97
CA PRO A 537 -15.64 11.54 -0.51
C PRO A 537 -14.71 12.55 0.17
N ALA A 538 -15.29 13.44 0.98
CA ALA A 538 -14.60 14.57 1.59
C ALA A 538 -13.50 14.19 2.62
N SER A 539 -13.46 12.94 3.11
CA SER A 539 -12.40 12.48 4.02
C SER A 539 -11.05 12.28 3.33
N VAL A 540 -11.05 12.04 2.01
CA VAL A 540 -9.87 11.73 1.19
C VAL A 540 -9.73 12.72 0.01
N PRO A 541 -9.56 14.03 0.29
CA PRO A 541 -9.52 15.08 -0.74
C PRO A 541 -8.36 14.88 -1.72
N GLU A 542 -8.28 15.73 -2.76
CA GLU A 542 -7.13 15.64 -3.66
C GLU A 542 -5.82 16.04 -2.96
N LEU A 543 -4.75 15.30 -3.23
CA LEU A 543 -3.42 15.59 -2.71
C LEU A 543 -2.87 16.87 -3.36
N ALA A 544 -2.32 17.76 -2.52
CA ALA A 544 -1.71 18.98 -3.00
C ALA A 544 -0.52 18.68 -3.94
N VAL A 545 -0.48 19.34 -5.10
CA VAL A 545 0.67 19.32 -6.01
C VAL A 545 1.76 20.29 -5.50
N ASP A 546 2.12 20.16 -4.22
CA ASP A 546 3.31 20.76 -3.65
C ASP A 546 4.52 20.10 -4.31
N ALA A 547 5.18 20.81 -5.23
CA ALA A 547 6.24 20.26 -6.08
C ALA A 547 7.29 19.47 -5.27
N ILE A 548 7.31 18.13 -5.44
CA ILE A 548 8.15 17.24 -4.62
C ILE A 548 9.59 17.75 -4.53
N ARG A 549 10.00 18.03 -3.29
CA ARG A 549 11.43 18.09 -2.96
C ARG A 549 11.94 16.65 -2.88
N PRO A 550 12.91 16.25 -3.71
CA PRO A 550 13.46 14.89 -3.66
C PRO A 550 14.06 14.62 -2.28
N VAL A 551 13.98 13.36 -1.83
CA VAL A 551 14.32 12.86 -0.48
C VAL A 551 15.33 13.76 0.24
N GLY A 552 14.87 14.46 1.27
CA GLY A 552 15.60 15.53 1.94
C GLY A 552 16.82 14.97 2.67
N LEU A 553 18.01 15.21 2.12
CA LEU A 553 19.25 14.65 2.63
C LEU A 553 20.13 15.73 3.27
N THR A 554 20.28 15.67 4.59
CA THR A 554 21.27 16.46 5.32
C THR A 554 22.23 15.53 6.07
N GLY A 555 23.35 16.06 6.58
CA GLY A 555 24.28 15.23 7.33
C GLY A 555 25.40 15.99 8.01
N THR A 556 25.95 15.38 9.06
CA THR A 556 27.07 15.91 9.84
C THR A 556 28.13 14.83 10.06
N ALA A 557 29.40 15.23 10.15
CA ALA A 557 30.50 14.32 10.45
C ALA A 557 31.07 14.65 11.84
N ALA A 558 31.23 13.65 12.69
CA ALA A 558 31.80 13.83 14.02
C ALA A 558 33.26 14.33 13.95
N ALA A 559 33.66 15.17 14.90
CA ALA A 559 35.04 15.66 14.99
C ALA A 559 36.01 14.50 15.26
N ALA A 560 36.87 14.22 14.29
CA ALA A 560 37.69 13.01 14.27
C ALA A 560 39.10 13.23 14.83
N THR A 561 39.75 12.15 15.25
CA THR A 561 41.21 12.12 15.47
C THR A 561 41.85 11.26 14.38
N PHE A 562 42.92 11.77 13.76
CA PHE A 562 43.61 11.04 12.69
C PHE A 562 44.03 9.63 13.15
N GLY A 563 43.69 8.61 12.35
CA GLY A 563 43.95 7.20 12.67
C GLY A 563 42.89 6.52 13.55
N ARG A 564 41.74 7.16 13.83
CA ARG A 564 40.54 6.51 14.40
C ARG A 564 39.40 6.47 13.38
N ALA A 565 38.42 5.59 13.61
CA ALA A 565 37.16 5.58 12.85
C ALA A 565 36.36 6.88 13.11
N THR A 566 35.48 7.24 12.18
CA THR A 566 34.66 8.46 12.23
C THR A 566 33.22 8.14 11.87
N THR A 567 32.27 8.53 12.72
CA THR A 567 30.84 8.46 12.40
C THR A 567 30.43 9.66 11.55
N VAL A 568 29.74 9.39 10.44
CA VAL A 568 28.92 10.38 9.73
C VAL A 568 27.46 10.08 10.03
N THR A 569 26.72 11.06 10.53
CA THR A 569 25.27 10.95 10.70
C THR A 569 24.60 11.54 9.47
N ALA A 570 23.86 10.72 8.76
CA ALA A 570 22.92 11.13 7.72
C ALA A 570 21.54 11.36 8.35
N THR A 571 20.84 12.38 7.90
CA THR A 571 19.43 12.63 8.23
C THR A 571 18.66 12.61 6.92
N VAL A 572 17.72 11.67 6.82
CA VAL A 572 16.88 11.42 5.64
C VAL A 572 15.45 11.79 6.00
N THR A 573 14.91 12.82 5.36
CA THR A 573 13.54 13.29 5.53
C THR A 573 12.73 12.93 4.29
N SER A 574 11.56 12.30 4.47
CA SER A 574 10.69 11.85 3.39
C SER A 574 9.23 11.88 3.83
N ALA A 575 8.34 12.39 2.99
CA ALA A 575 6.90 12.39 3.25
C ALA A 575 6.34 10.96 3.19
N VAL A 576 6.68 10.23 2.14
CA VAL A 576 6.34 8.80 1.96
C VAL A 576 7.41 7.87 2.55
N PRO A 577 7.11 6.58 2.80
CA PRO A 577 8.12 5.56 3.08
C PRO A 577 9.22 5.55 2.00
N ALA A 578 10.49 5.45 2.42
CA ALA A 578 11.63 5.51 1.50
C ALA A 578 12.67 4.45 1.88
N ARG A 579 12.89 3.49 0.97
CA ARG A 579 13.87 2.41 1.07
C ARG A 579 15.03 2.65 0.12
N GLY A 580 16.26 2.59 0.61
CA GLY A 580 17.44 2.78 -0.23
C GLY A 580 18.78 2.61 0.47
N ARG A 581 19.86 3.04 -0.20
CA ARG A 581 21.23 2.94 0.30
C ARG A 581 21.88 4.33 0.39
N LEU A 582 22.44 4.61 1.57
CA LEU A 582 23.28 5.77 1.82
C LEU A 582 24.75 5.41 1.59
N SER A 583 25.53 6.36 1.07
CA SER A 583 26.98 6.24 0.87
C SER A 583 27.71 7.52 1.27
N VAL A 584 28.90 7.37 1.85
CA VAL A 584 29.83 8.47 2.14
C VAL A 584 31.03 8.33 1.21
N THR A 585 31.26 9.33 0.38
CA THR A 585 32.26 9.29 -0.70
C THR A 585 33.23 10.46 -0.56
N ARG A 586 34.51 10.23 -0.82
CA ARG A 586 35.55 11.27 -0.86
C ARG A 586 35.46 12.05 -2.18
N ALA A 587 36.00 13.27 -2.21
CA ALA A 587 35.99 14.14 -3.39
C ALA A 587 36.66 13.55 -4.66
N ASP A 588 37.37 12.42 -4.57
CA ASP A 588 37.96 11.67 -5.68
C ASP A 588 37.19 10.39 -6.04
N GLY A 589 35.92 10.29 -5.65
CA GLY A 589 35.06 9.14 -5.92
C GLY A 589 35.25 7.93 -5.00
N THR A 590 36.25 7.94 -4.09
CA THR A 590 36.47 6.82 -3.17
C THR A 590 35.30 6.68 -2.18
N VAL A 591 34.50 5.61 -2.28
CA VAL A 591 33.49 5.27 -1.26
C VAL A 591 34.19 4.85 0.04
N LEU A 592 33.79 5.45 1.15
CA LEU A 592 34.40 5.29 2.47
C LEU A 592 33.55 4.47 3.45
N GLY A 593 32.25 4.36 3.19
CA GLY A 593 31.28 3.59 3.98
C GLY A 593 29.86 3.72 3.40
N THR A 594 29.00 2.75 3.71
CA THR A 594 27.59 2.70 3.27
C THR A 594 26.69 2.20 4.38
N ALA A 595 25.40 2.54 4.33
CA ALA A 595 24.36 1.95 5.17
C ALA A 595 23.06 1.80 4.37
N ALA A 596 22.21 0.84 4.73
CA ALA A 596 20.82 0.82 4.30
C ALA A 596 20.01 1.88 5.07
N VAL A 597 18.91 2.35 4.49
CA VAL A 597 17.93 3.19 5.17
C VAL A 597 16.51 2.77 4.76
N THR A 598 15.63 2.73 5.75
CA THR A 598 14.18 2.55 5.59
C THR A 598 13.52 3.63 6.44
N ALA A 599 13.12 4.74 5.81
CA ALA A 599 12.21 5.70 6.43
C ALA A 599 10.77 5.20 6.26
N ARG A 600 9.91 5.45 7.27
CA ARG A 600 8.50 5.04 7.29
C ARG A 600 7.62 6.28 7.49
N SER A 601 7.77 7.25 6.58
CA SER A 601 7.44 8.69 6.75
C SER A 601 8.32 9.42 7.79
N SER A 602 8.21 10.75 7.84
CA SER A 602 8.94 11.69 8.70
C SER A 602 10.47 11.78 8.46
N THR A 603 11.31 11.65 9.50
CA THR A 603 12.76 11.90 9.48
C THR A 603 13.55 10.78 10.18
N THR A 604 14.42 10.11 9.43
CA THR A 604 15.25 8.99 9.89
C THR A 604 16.72 9.38 9.97
N GLN A 605 17.38 9.14 11.11
CA GLN A 605 18.83 9.31 11.26
C GLN A 605 19.58 7.99 11.11
N VAL A 606 20.61 7.96 10.25
CA VAL A 606 21.45 6.77 10.01
C VAL A 606 22.92 7.09 10.24
N ARG A 607 23.61 6.22 11.00
CA ARG A 607 25.04 6.39 11.35
C ARG A 607 25.92 5.52 10.45
N ILE A 608 26.69 6.16 9.59
CA ILE A 608 27.62 5.52 8.65
C ILE A 608 29.03 5.57 9.23
N GLN A 609 29.69 4.41 9.32
CA GLN A 609 31.06 4.32 9.84
C GLN A 609 32.10 4.49 8.72
N VAL A 610 33.00 5.46 8.89
CA VAL A 610 34.19 5.63 8.06
C VAL A 610 35.40 5.00 8.79
N PRO A 611 36.04 3.95 8.23
CA PRO A 611 37.12 3.23 8.90
C PRO A 611 38.36 4.07 9.22
N ALA A 612 39.11 3.62 10.24
CA ALA A 612 40.34 4.27 10.67
C ALA A 612 41.36 4.45 9.53
N GLY A 613 41.96 5.64 9.45
CA GLY A 613 42.98 5.98 8.45
C GLY A 613 42.46 6.32 7.05
N ARG A 614 41.14 6.22 6.78
CA ARG A 614 40.54 6.62 5.49
C ARG A 614 40.49 8.14 5.26
N LEU A 615 40.57 8.95 6.32
CA LEU A 615 40.51 10.42 6.27
C LEU A 615 41.87 11.07 6.59
N PRO A 616 42.36 12.03 5.79
CA PRO A 616 43.59 12.78 6.07
C PRO A 616 43.41 13.79 7.22
N GLY A 617 44.51 14.14 7.90
CA GLY A 617 44.49 15.12 8.98
C GLY A 617 44.25 16.55 8.47
N GLY A 618 43.13 17.16 8.83
CA GLY A 618 42.66 18.47 8.35
C GLY A 618 41.14 18.47 8.14
N THR A 619 40.62 19.43 7.40
CA THR A 619 39.21 19.40 6.94
C THR A 619 39.11 18.54 5.69
N SER A 620 38.32 17.46 5.73
CA SER A 620 37.99 16.64 4.56
C SER A 620 36.60 16.98 4.06
N ARG A 621 36.46 17.35 2.78
CA ARG A 621 35.17 17.44 2.09
C ARG A 621 34.74 16.02 1.67
N LEU A 622 33.51 15.66 2.03
CA LEU A 622 32.87 14.39 1.72
C LEU A 622 31.53 14.66 1.04
N THR A 623 31.07 13.74 0.20
CA THR A 623 29.71 13.72 -0.35
C THR A 623 28.95 12.61 0.35
N LEU A 624 27.86 12.96 1.02
CA LEU A 624 26.85 12.01 1.46
C LEU A 624 25.81 11.89 0.34
N ALA A 625 25.49 10.68 -0.10
CA ALA A 625 24.55 10.42 -1.19
C ALA A 625 23.52 9.34 -0.81
N TYR A 626 22.27 9.58 -1.17
CA TYR A 626 21.16 8.62 -1.13
C TYR A 626 20.89 8.11 -2.54
N ALA A 627 20.78 6.79 -2.68
CA ALA A 627 20.23 6.13 -3.86
C ALA A 627 19.00 5.32 -3.43
N PRO A 628 17.82 5.51 -4.05
CA PRO A 628 16.66 4.67 -3.77
C PRO A 628 16.90 3.22 -4.19
N SER A 629 16.16 2.29 -3.58
CA SER A 629 15.96 0.95 -4.13
C SER A 629 15.06 1.03 -5.38
N ALA A 630 15.09 0.01 -6.24
CA ALA A 630 14.07 -0.15 -7.26
C ALA A 630 12.67 -0.18 -6.61
N GLY A 631 11.67 0.39 -7.29
CA GLY A 631 10.27 0.40 -6.84
C GLY A 631 9.90 1.44 -5.75
N ASN A 632 10.79 2.36 -5.31
CA ASN A 632 10.43 3.31 -4.24
C ASN A 632 11.05 4.72 -4.39
N ALA A 633 10.17 5.72 -4.55
CA ALA A 633 10.42 7.17 -4.57
C ALA A 633 11.40 7.73 -5.63
N THR A 634 11.02 8.84 -6.26
CA THR A 634 11.87 9.58 -7.21
C THR A 634 12.90 10.45 -6.49
N GLY A 635 14.11 10.55 -7.06
CA GLY A 635 15.16 11.48 -6.63
C GLY A 635 16.33 10.86 -5.85
N ALA A 636 17.50 10.77 -6.50
CA ALA A 636 18.76 10.46 -5.84
C ALA A 636 19.43 11.74 -5.31
N SER A 637 19.39 11.94 -3.98
CA SER A 637 19.89 13.16 -3.32
C SER A 637 21.37 13.10 -2.93
N LYS A 638 22.06 14.25 -2.96
CA LYS A 638 23.48 14.38 -2.58
C LYS A 638 23.71 15.67 -1.78
N VAL A 639 24.48 15.59 -0.70
CA VAL A 639 24.85 16.74 0.15
C VAL A 639 26.34 16.72 0.52
N ALA A 640 26.96 17.90 0.56
CA ALA A 640 28.36 18.03 0.96
C ALA A 640 28.47 18.10 2.49
N VAL A 641 29.36 17.28 3.07
CA VAL A 641 29.62 17.21 4.52
C VAL A 641 31.11 17.44 4.79
N ALA A 642 31.43 18.22 5.81
CA ALA A 642 32.82 18.50 6.19
C ALA A 642 33.22 17.73 7.46
N ALA A 643 34.21 16.84 7.35
CA ALA A 643 34.79 16.13 8.49
C ALA A 643 36.06 16.83 8.97
N GLN A 644 36.06 17.37 10.21
CA GLN A 644 37.24 18.01 10.79
C GLN A 644 38.09 16.97 11.56
N VAL A 645 39.20 16.55 10.97
CA VAL A 645 40.14 15.57 11.55
C VAL A 645 41.25 16.30 12.29
N ARG A 646 41.19 16.33 13.62
CA ARG A 646 42.20 16.96 14.47
C ARG A 646 43.56 16.26 14.30
N ARG A 647 44.57 17.02 13.86
CA ARG A 647 45.98 16.59 13.82
C ARG A 647 46.52 16.51 15.25
N ALA A 648 46.93 15.33 15.70
CA ALA A 648 47.48 15.16 17.05
C ALA A 648 48.83 15.89 17.21
N LYS A 649 48.99 16.67 18.28
CA LYS A 649 50.24 17.40 18.60
C LYS A 649 51.41 16.41 18.74
N PRO A 650 52.54 16.57 18.02
CA PRO A 650 53.63 15.60 18.00
C PRO A 650 54.30 15.43 19.37
N SER A 651 53.97 14.34 20.06
CA SER A 651 54.57 13.97 21.35
C SER A 651 55.98 13.42 21.15
N ALA A 652 56.94 13.92 21.92
CA ALA A 652 58.31 13.39 21.95
C ALA A 652 58.41 12.27 22.99
N THR A 653 58.67 11.03 22.55
CA THR A 653 58.82 9.89 23.46
C THR A 653 60.12 9.99 24.26
N VAL A 654 60.03 10.47 25.51
CA VAL A 654 61.17 10.61 26.43
C VAL A 654 61.57 9.24 26.98
N LEU A 655 62.44 8.55 26.25
CA LEU A 655 63.05 7.29 26.68
C LEU A 655 64.23 7.57 27.60
N ARG A 656 64.04 7.39 28.91
CA ARG A 656 65.12 7.46 29.92
C ARG A 656 65.93 6.17 29.90
N SER A 657 67.26 6.27 29.90
CA SER A 657 68.16 5.19 30.33
C SER A 657 69.02 5.66 31.49
N SER A 658 69.47 4.70 32.32
CA SER A 658 70.51 4.95 33.34
C SER A 658 71.80 5.48 32.68
N GLY A 659 72.59 6.20 33.48
CA GLY A 659 73.54 7.20 32.99
C GLY A 659 74.69 6.65 32.14
N LEU A 660 75.02 7.39 31.08
CA LEU A 660 76.34 7.32 30.46
C LEU A 660 77.33 8.13 31.32
N ALA A 661 78.51 7.56 31.58
CA ALA A 661 79.54 8.19 32.39
C ALA A 661 80.19 9.40 31.68
N GLN A 662 80.72 10.32 32.49
CA GLN A 662 81.51 11.45 32.00
C GLN A 662 82.75 10.97 31.23
N GLY A 663 83.15 11.69 30.19
CA GLY A 663 84.28 11.35 29.33
C GLY A 663 84.01 10.29 28.25
N ALA A 664 82.89 9.57 28.30
CA ALA A 664 82.56 8.51 27.33
C ALA A 664 82.06 9.05 25.97
N ARG A 665 82.24 8.23 24.92
CA ARG A 665 81.54 8.34 23.61
C ARG A 665 80.68 7.09 23.44
N ALA A 666 79.41 7.22 23.03
CA ALA A 666 78.50 6.08 22.88
C ALA A 666 78.06 5.88 21.42
N ARG A 667 77.76 4.63 21.05
CA ARG A 667 77.14 4.27 19.77
C ARG A 667 75.76 3.65 20.01
N ILE A 668 74.72 4.45 19.86
CA ILE A 668 73.34 4.10 20.19
C ILE A 668 72.61 3.64 18.93
N ARG A 669 72.22 2.36 18.87
CA ARG A 669 71.38 1.80 17.80
C ARG A 669 69.92 1.86 18.24
N VAL A 670 69.08 2.54 17.45
CA VAL A 670 67.64 2.69 17.67
C VAL A 670 66.90 2.02 16.53
N ARG A 671 65.98 1.10 16.84
CA ARG A 671 65.10 0.41 15.88
C ARG A 671 63.72 1.06 15.92
N LEU A 672 63.13 1.32 14.76
CA LEU A 672 61.81 1.93 14.60
C LEU A 672 60.92 0.99 13.76
N SER A 673 59.64 0.91 14.11
CA SER A 673 58.62 0.22 13.31
C SER A 673 57.97 1.17 12.31
N ALA A 674 57.54 0.65 11.16
CA ALA A 674 56.57 1.34 10.31
C ALA A 674 55.17 1.27 10.93
N ILE A 675 54.31 2.25 10.64
CA ILE A 675 52.96 2.38 11.20
C ILE A 675 52.02 2.80 10.06
N ALA A 676 50.87 2.14 9.93
CA ALA A 676 49.91 2.33 8.82
C ALA A 676 50.61 2.35 7.43
N GLY A 677 51.43 1.32 7.15
CA GLY A 677 52.24 1.19 5.93
C GLY A 677 53.37 2.22 5.75
N THR A 678 53.38 3.31 6.53
CA THR A 678 54.23 4.47 6.29
C THR A 678 55.64 4.27 6.88
N ALA A 679 56.66 4.47 6.04
CA ALA A 679 58.06 4.36 6.42
C ALA A 679 58.50 5.51 7.36
N PRO A 680 59.15 5.23 8.51
CA PRO A 680 59.60 6.24 9.47
C PRO A 680 60.88 6.97 8.99
N ARG A 681 60.75 7.73 7.89
CA ARG A 681 61.83 8.55 7.32
C ARG A 681 62.01 9.82 8.16
N GLY A 682 63.15 9.94 8.84
CA GLY A 682 63.45 11.07 9.71
C GLY A 682 64.85 11.01 10.33
N THR A 683 65.08 11.81 11.36
CA THR A 683 66.35 11.88 12.12
C THR A 683 66.10 11.59 13.59
N VAL A 684 66.85 10.66 14.19
CA VAL A 684 66.91 10.50 15.65
C VAL A 684 68.01 11.41 16.20
N VAL A 685 67.68 12.18 17.22
CA VAL A 685 68.60 13.02 18.01
C VAL A 685 68.76 12.41 19.40
N VAL A 686 69.99 12.30 19.87
CA VAL A 686 70.32 11.94 21.26
C VAL A 686 70.61 13.22 22.04
N ARG A 687 70.00 13.35 23.21
CA ARG A 687 70.27 14.40 24.20
C ARG A 687 70.74 13.79 25.51
N VAL A 688 71.56 14.53 26.25
CA VAL A 688 71.93 14.26 27.65
C VAL A 688 71.89 15.60 28.39
N GLY A 689 71.18 15.66 29.52
CA GLY A 689 70.98 16.94 30.23
C GLY A 689 70.34 18.03 29.35
N GLY A 690 69.39 17.67 28.50
CA GLY A 690 68.74 18.56 27.53
C GLY A 690 69.55 18.89 26.27
N ARG A 691 70.88 19.01 26.38
CA ARG A 691 71.79 19.34 25.25
C ARG A 691 71.87 18.18 24.26
N ALA A 692 71.84 18.49 22.96
CA ALA A 692 71.99 17.49 21.90
C ALA A 692 73.46 17.04 21.80
N VAL A 693 73.69 15.72 21.88
CA VAL A 693 75.03 15.09 21.87
C VAL A 693 75.27 14.21 20.64
N GLY A 694 74.27 13.97 19.81
CA GLY A 694 74.41 13.27 18.53
C GLY A 694 73.12 13.25 17.70
N LYS A 695 73.23 13.02 16.39
CA LYS A 695 72.08 12.80 15.49
C LYS A 695 72.40 11.79 14.39
N ALA A 696 71.42 11.04 13.91
CA ALA A 696 71.53 10.19 12.72
C ALA A 696 70.19 10.06 11.98
N ALA A 697 70.24 9.98 10.66
CA ALA A 697 69.07 9.65 9.85
C ALA A 697 68.65 8.19 10.03
N VAL A 698 67.35 7.92 9.97
CA VAL A 698 66.79 6.57 9.92
C VAL A 698 66.96 6.01 8.51
N ARG A 699 67.48 4.78 8.39
CA ARG A 699 67.67 4.04 7.12
C ARG A 699 67.14 2.61 7.26
N LYS A 700 66.77 1.96 6.15
CA LYS A 700 66.39 0.53 6.16
C LYS A 700 67.64 -0.35 6.11
N VAL A 701 67.76 -1.33 7.01
CA VAL A 701 68.91 -2.24 7.13
C VAL A 701 68.40 -3.62 7.58
N GLY A 702 68.51 -4.64 6.73
CA GLY A 702 68.03 -6.00 7.06
C GLY A 702 66.53 -6.05 7.40
N GLY A 703 65.69 -5.45 6.55
CA GLY A 703 64.25 -5.30 6.78
C GLY A 703 63.87 -4.14 7.72
N ASP A 704 64.65 -3.91 8.77
CA ASP A 704 64.37 -2.94 9.84
C ASP A 704 64.65 -1.47 9.48
N TRP A 705 63.91 -0.54 10.08
CA TRP A 705 64.26 0.88 10.10
C TRP A 705 65.13 1.21 11.31
N ILE A 706 66.34 1.72 11.07
CA ILE A 706 67.38 1.88 12.10
C ILE A 706 68.06 3.24 11.99
N ALA A 707 68.29 3.89 13.12
CA ALA A 707 69.25 4.99 13.26
C ALA A 707 70.40 4.55 14.18
N VAL A 708 71.66 4.79 13.75
CA VAL A 708 72.86 4.50 14.57
C VAL A 708 73.55 5.82 14.90
N VAL A 709 73.26 6.36 16.08
CA VAL A 709 73.80 7.65 16.54
C VAL A 709 75.13 7.42 17.25
N ARG A 710 76.21 8.05 16.75
CA ARG A 710 77.45 8.26 17.52
C ARG A 710 77.28 9.53 18.34
N THR A 711 77.64 9.52 19.63
CA THR A 711 77.64 10.74 20.47
C THR A 711 79.00 11.42 20.47
N ALA A 712 78.99 12.73 20.68
CA ALA A 712 80.15 13.47 21.17
C ALA A 712 80.60 12.95 22.55
N ARG A 713 81.79 13.39 23.00
CA ARG A 713 82.31 13.08 24.33
C ARG A 713 81.43 13.77 25.39
N LEU A 714 80.91 13.03 26.36
CA LEU A 714 80.02 13.59 27.38
C LEU A 714 80.80 14.35 28.45
N THR A 715 80.44 15.62 28.66
CA THR A 715 81.10 16.51 29.64
C THR A 715 80.53 16.43 31.05
N ARG A 716 79.34 15.85 31.22
CA ARG A 716 78.67 15.59 32.50
C ARG A 716 77.86 14.28 32.39
N PRO A 717 77.66 13.51 33.47
CA PRO A 717 76.71 12.40 33.47
C PRO A 717 75.26 12.94 33.40
N GLY A 718 74.33 12.11 32.96
CA GLY A 718 72.91 12.47 32.94
C GLY A 718 72.03 11.46 32.21
N ALA A 719 70.71 11.64 32.36
CA ALA A 719 69.73 10.83 31.64
C ALA A 719 69.86 11.05 30.12
N VAL A 720 69.97 9.95 29.38
CA VAL A 720 69.86 9.97 27.92
C VAL A 720 68.39 10.19 27.57
N VAL A 721 68.12 11.04 26.58
CA VAL A 721 66.79 11.27 26.01
C VAL A 721 66.89 11.18 24.49
N LEU A 722 66.10 10.30 23.89
CA LEU A 722 65.95 10.24 22.43
C LEU A 722 64.87 11.22 21.96
N THR A 723 65.04 11.78 20.77
CA THR A 723 64.01 12.59 20.11
C THR A 723 64.03 12.27 18.61
N TYR A 724 62.97 11.64 18.10
CA TYR A 724 62.77 11.45 16.67
C TYR A 724 62.17 12.73 16.04
N LYS A 725 62.70 13.12 14.88
CA LYS A 725 62.23 14.23 14.05
C LYS A 725 61.87 13.69 12.66
N PRO A 726 60.58 13.54 12.28
CA PRO A 726 60.20 13.11 10.94
C PRO A 726 60.61 14.13 9.85
N SER A 727 60.85 13.64 8.63
CA SER A 727 61.09 14.46 7.44
C SER A 727 59.81 15.18 6.98
N ALA A 728 59.94 16.18 6.10
CA ALA A 728 58.78 16.97 5.63
C ALA A 728 57.68 16.09 5.01
N ALA A 729 58.06 15.18 4.09
CA ALA A 729 57.15 14.23 3.44
C ALA A 729 56.52 13.17 4.38
N VAL A 730 56.98 13.09 5.64
CA VAL A 730 56.34 12.27 6.69
C VAL A 730 55.43 13.11 7.59
N ARG A 731 55.74 14.39 7.80
CA ARG A 731 54.91 15.32 8.61
C ARG A 731 53.54 15.63 8.00
N THR A 732 53.39 15.49 6.68
CA THR A 732 52.10 15.63 5.99
C THR A 732 51.14 14.48 6.30
N ASN A 733 51.67 13.26 6.48
CA ASN A 733 50.87 12.04 6.56
C ASN A 733 50.87 11.35 7.94
N LEU A 734 51.77 11.71 8.86
CA LEU A 734 51.84 11.14 10.21
C LEU A 734 51.83 12.22 11.30
N ALA A 735 50.81 12.14 12.15
CA ALA A 735 50.80 12.79 13.46
C ALA A 735 51.49 11.93 14.54
N ALA A 736 51.68 12.52 15.72
CA ALA A 736 52.25 11.95 16.94
C ALA A 736 52.22 10.42 17.06
N THR A 737 53.39 9.75 17.05
CA THR A 737 53.47 8.28 17.15
C THR A 737 54.53 7.82 18.13
N THR A 738 54.11 7.04 19.13
CA THR A 738 54.97 6.51 20.19
C THR A 738 55.72 5.27 19.70
N TYR A 739 56.95 5.45 19.23
CA TYR A 739 57.80 4.34 18.78
C TYR A 739 58.27 3.48 19.96
N ARG A 740 57.76 2.23 20.06
CA ARG A 740 58.37 1.20 20.92
C ARG A 740 59.75 0.84 20.37
N THR A 741 60.80 0.95 21.18
CA THR A 741 62.18 0.57 20.83
C THR A 741 62.84 -0.17 21.98
N ARG A 742 63.61 -1.23 21.68
CA ARG A 742 64.55 -1.84 22.64
C ARG A 742 65.91 -1.15 22.47
N LEU A 743 66.40 -0.50 23.53
CA LEU A 743 67.72 0.13 23.54
C LEU A 743 68.79 -0.91 23.91
N LYS A 744 69.68 -1.27 22.98
CA LYS A 744 70.88 -2.07 23.30
C LYS A 744 72.11 -1.18 23.28
N VAL A 745 72.58 -0.79 24.45
CA VAL A 745 73.84 -0.05 24.62
C VAL A 745 74.98 -1.06 24.64
N THR A 746 75.86 -1.03 23.64
CA THR A 746 77.15 -1.72 23.69
C THR A 746 78.25 -0.71 24.04
N ARG A 747 78.94 -0.95 25.17
CA ARG A 747 80.21 -0.28 25.47
C ARG A 747 81.31 -0.88 24.58
N ARG A 748 82.16 0.01 24.06
CA ARG A 748 83.54 -0.20 23.61
C ARG A 748 84.25 1.11 23.93
#